data_AF-A0A6S7FYR3-F1
#
_entry.id   AF-A0A6S7FYR3-F1
#
_cell.length_a   1.000
_cell.length_b   1.000
_cell.length_c   1.000
_cell.angle_alpha   90.00
_cell.angle_beta   90.00
_cell.angle_gamma   90.00
#
_symmetry.space_group_name_H-M   'P 1'
#
loop_
_entity.id
_entity.type
_entity.pdbx_description
1 polymer ?
#
loop_
_entity_poly.entity_id
_entity_poly.type
_entity_poly.pdbx_seq_one_letter_code
_entity_poly.pdbx_strand_id
1 'polypeptide(L)'
;MTERLGFRFPTNRFDKETRQTINSELPLAENKTSHVQYLVYEPTESTSLTQPIESLDPTHAVFPTYGTYEEMLEDDTHASNNRKFPEYSTSPYQGIRKPLATNVLKKSQNPNCRRRLLTSSDCADVVKHFGKYGSMKAGQCNTNNTITICTVSEDKNYKREEIKVSCDASPCKNKRISLGLFRDTTGEIKWQLVRNLNRLSTLLKNHVMSSEFAPGFALLKCEDGQGIQVLSFPKVLDRMEAVQKHEKRRRFNINIVLEDSLSRAHFYRTLLKTASTFRDIIYNQSIPSTLLEFEKVQSHLPNTYNTLQRLFTAQKYWKTKTNCDNSVKKFLPNDTEYTCTFGVEEMFSRYKKAGYSTLLQEDRCWYDEWGSLLDPRKKLALVKDEKARLSRWKDYVGILEKSGRWKEVDDYGMSILSCDVYKNYNKTNSFSSKAVPNVCFAGRHYGSFILEYVKEYTELNDMAAQPFLAYTHLLTSHDTNGRRIVNDDESLADLFHHAAHLRNTVTIFISDHGGRATDFAAYTTQGREEANQPLLFIIIPHEISEFLGPEVMNALVVNQNRLVGHEDLHHSLVSILDTDPNIWGTHTEDPPKNRVLHADPNGHHRNPNVGVIPTRLRGLFKPVPLDRTCEQMTIRWDVLCLCEGMDTTVPNDSEIVQWAAEFALGTLNNRIQEQYTTALRSKPGGALTSGFYGYGACQRYTGTGITRARHIVVELEQKLIFTLLVKPFNTKTVEIFDFEVSFPMKENVNGITLNYLVRISQFNKYEKCTDEGVDPTLCACHADQRNNTLWRNEFYLKTASQENFKLKPRRQILDRPCLTIISRVRRLGARTNWRSVIKTYEAVNACPDVMYKLIIAFKMTQNTRVSLKYPESVTLLPRTVTFLLTATSHKQLELFIPTFKFKKSRWRN
;
A
#
# COMPACT_ATOMS: atom_id res chain seq x y z
N MET A 1 -27.19 43.35 61.00
CA MET A 1 -28.52 42.89 60.58
C MET A 1 -28.30 41.68 59.66
N THR A 2 -28.29 40.44 60.18
CA THR A 2 -29.44 39.54 60.46
C THR A 2 -30.26 39.26 59.18
N GLU A 3 -30.59 38.03 58.74
CA GLU A 3 -30.59 36.64 59.26
C GLU A 3 -30.76 35.71 58.02
N ARG A 4 -30.06 34.57 57.86
CA ARG A 4 -30.18 33.23 58.50
C ARG A 4 -31.45 32.44 58.21
N LEU A 5 -31.23 31.19 57.77
CA LEU A 5 -31.75 29.88 58.22
C LEU A 5 -30.91 28.82 57.45
N GLY A 6 -30.11 27.87 57.97
CA GLY A 6 -30.04 27.12 59.25
C GLY A 6 -30.91 25.86 59.14
N PHE A 7 -30.46 24.60 59.16
CA PHE A 7 -29.68 23.84 60.17
C PHE A 7 -29.26 22.45 59.58
N ARG A 8 -28.01 21.97 59.67
CA ARG A 8 -27.29 21.17 60.71
C ARG A 8 -27.57 19.65 60.78
N PHE A 9 -26.47 18.89 60.73
CA PHE A 9 -26.25 17.44 60.97
C PHE A 9 -26.53 16.99 62.43
N PRO A 10 -26.55 15.67 62.73
CA PRO A 10 -25.33 15.05 63.29
C PRO A 10 -25.07 13.56 62.93
N THR A 11 -23.81 13.17 63.12
CA THR A 11 -23.21 11.81 63.14
C THR A 11 -23.34 11.12 64.50
N ASN A 12 -23.49 9.77 64.57
CA ASN A 12 -22.68 8.88 65.44
C ASN A 12 -23.02 7.35 65.39
N ARG A 13 -21.93 6.55 65.30
CA ARG A 13 -21.51 5.27 65.97
C ARG A 13 -22.40 4.01 66.12
N PHE A 14 -21.78 2.86 65.77
CA PHE A 14 -21.64 1.52 66.40
C PHE A 14 -22.73 1.06 67.41
N ASP A 15 -23.26 -0.18 67.42
CA ASP A 15 -22.57 -1.49 67.50
C ASP A 15 -23.58 -2.69 67.45
N LYS A 16 -23.07 -3.92 67.23
CA LYS A 16 -23.59 -5.29 67.59
C LYS A 16 -24.79 -5.96 66.89
N GLU A 17 -24.52 -7.13 66.23
CA GLU A 17 -24.99 -8.52 66.56
C GLU A 17 -26.44 -8.83 66.12
N THR A 18 -26.88 -9.98 65.59
CA THR A 18 -26.37 -11.35 65.38
C THR A 18 -27.24 -12.09 64.34
N ARG A 19 -26.64 -13.08 63.66
CA ARG A 19 -27.10 -14.45 63.30
C ARG A 19 -28.38 -14.79 62.47
N GLN A 20 -28.11 -15.80 61.61
CA GLN A 20 -28.93 -16.93 61.13
C GLN A 20 -29.94 -16.60 60.00
N THR A 21 -30.05 -17.41 58.93
CA THR A 21 -30.13 -18.88 58.84
C THR A 21 -29.85 -19.30 57.36
N ILE A 22 -29.03 -20.33 57.06
CA ILE A 22 -29.43 -21.75 56.75
C ILE A 22 -30.21 -21.82 55.41
N ASN A 23 -30.00 -22.69 54.41
CA ASN A 23 -29.25 -23.92 54.06
C ASN A 23 -29.66 -24.18 52.57
N SER A 24 -29.19 -25.11 51.76
CA SER A 24 -28.17 -26.15 51.76
C SER A 24 -28.20 -26.81 50.36
N GLU A 25 -27.17 -27.64 50.10
CA GLU A 25 -27.18 -28.85 49.25
C GLU A 25 -27.27 -28.71 47.72
N LEU A 26 -26.51 -29.41 46.88
CA LEU A 26 -25.84 -30.74 46.95
C LEU A 26 -24.81 -30.86 45.76
N PRO A 27 -23.97 -31.91 45.62
CA PRO A 27 -22.60 -31.97 46.13
C PRO A 27 -21.49 -32.24 45.08
N LEU A 28 -20.26 -32.30 45.61
CA LEU A 28 -18.98 -32.71 45.03
C LEU A 28 -18.71 -34.23 45.12
N ALA A 29 -17.67 -34.62 44.36
CA ALA A 29 -16.71 -35.72 44.57
C ALA A 29 -16.99 -37.02 43.76
N GLU A 30 -16.01 -37.75 43.22
CA GLU A 30 -14.65 -37.97 43.74
C GLU A 30 -13.70 -38.58 42.67
N ASN A 31 -12.39 -38.48 42.93
CA ASN A 31 -11.25 -38.97 42.13
C ASN A 31 -11.24 -40.48 41.84
N LYS A 32 -10.61 -40.89 40.71
CA LYS A 32 -9.58 -41.95 40.68
C LYS A 32 -8.79 -42.01 39.37
N THR A 33 -7.54 -42.40 39.54
CA THR A 33 -6.38 -42.57 38.63
C THR A 33 -6.54 -43.57 37.48
N SER A 34 -5.86 -43.32 36.34
CA SER A 34 -4.81 -44.19 35.73
C SER A 34 -4.78 -44.20 34.18
N HIS A 35 -3.56 -44.09 33.64
CA HIS A 35 -2.96 -44.64 32.42
C HIS A 35 -3.72 -44.78 31.07
N VAL A 36 -3.08 -44.20 30.03
CA VAL A 36 -2.73 -44.78 28.71
C VAL A 36 -3.89 -45.21 27.79
N GLN A 37 -3.99 -44.59 26.59
CA GLN A 37 -3.57 -45.14 25.29
C GLN A 37 -4.17 -44.31 24.13
N TYR A 38 -3.35 -44.00 23.13
CA TYR A 38 -3.78 -43.46 21.85
C TYR A 38 -4.62 -44.52 21.11
N LEU A 39 -5.84 -44.17 20.68
CA LEU A 39 -6.58 -44.95 19.71
C LEU A 39 -7.11 -44.04 18.60
N VAL A 40 -6.56 -44.33 17.42
CA VAL A 40 -6.98 -43.91 16.08
C VAL A 40 -8.40 -44.41 15.84
N TYR A 41 -9.27 -43.55 15.28
CA TYR A 41 -10.56 -43.97 14.73
C TYR A 41 -10.61 -43.60 13.25
N GLU A 42 -10.64 -44.64 12.42
CA GLU A 42 -11.05 -44.57 11.01
C GLU A 42 -12.58 -44.30 10.92
N PRO A 43 -13.05 -43.63 9.86
CA PRO A 43 -14.47 -43.29 9.71
C PRO A 43 -15.25 -44.44 9.07
N THR A 44 -16.33 -44.86 9.72
CA THR A 44 -17.35 -45.76 9.15
C THR A 44 -18.29 -45.00 8.20
N GLU A 45 -18.51 -45.57 7.02
CA GLU A 45 -19.51 -45.16 6.03
C GLU A 45 -20.95 -45.27 6.58
N SER A 46 -21.79 -44.27 6.27
CA SER A 46 -23.24 -44.47 6.17
C SER A 46 -23.91 -43.42 5.27
N THR A 47 -24.34 -43.89 4.10
CA THR A 47 -25.64 -43.65 3.41
C THR A 47 -26.26 -42.25 3.32
N SER A 48 -26.49 -41.89 2.05
CA SER A 48 -27.37 -40.87 1.45
C SER A 48 -28.57 -40.37 2.24
N LEU A 49 -28.69 -39.04 2.32
CA LEU A 49 -29.96 -38.31 2.37
C LEU A 49 -29.79 -37.01 1.57
N THR A 50 -30.52 -36.91 0.46
CA THR A 50 -30.72 -35.70 -0.33
C THR A 50 -31.43 -34.64 0.52
N GLN A 51 -30.75 -33.54 0.84
CA GLN A 51 -31.34 -32.31 1.37
C GLN A 51 -31.21 -31.16 0.36
N PRO A 52 -32.14 -30.17 0.39
CA PRO A 52 -32.10 -29.03 -0.52
C PRO A 52 -30.82 -28.22 -0.29
N ILE A 53 -30.31 -27.61 -1.35
CA ILE A 53 -29.13 -26.73 -1.32
C ILE A 53 -29.46 -25.52 -0.43
N GLU A 54 -29.16 -25.61 0.87
CA GLU A 54 -29.07 -24.45 1.76
C GLU A 54 -27.91 -23.57 1.28
N SER A 55 -28.17 -22.27 1.28
CA SER A 55 -27.26 -21.20 0.89
C SER A 55 -25.88 -21.37 1.53
N LEU A 56 -24.87 -21.69 0.72
CA LEU A 56 -23.46 -21.62 1.12
C LEU A 56 -23.18 -20.23 1.72
N ASP A 57 -22.67 -20.18 2.95
CA ASP A 57 -22.10 -18.96 3.51
C ASP A 57 -21.04 -18.43 2.53
N PRO A 58 -21.19 -17.22 1.96
CA PRO A 58 -20.25 -16.69 0.97
C PRO A 58 -18.82 -16.57 1.49
N THR A 59 -18.61 -16.56 2.82
CA THR A 59 -17.28 -16.57 3.46
C THR A 59 -16.54 -17.91 3.29
N HIS A 60 -17.27 -18.99 2.95
CA HIS A 60 -16.75 -20.35 2.79
C HIS A 60 -16.88 -20.91 1.37
N ALA A 61 -17.29 -20.08 0.40
CA ALA A 61 -17.39 -20.50 -0.99
C ALA A 61 -16.00 -20.93 -1.53
N VAL A 62 -15.90 -22.18 -1.98
CA VAL A 62 -14.65 -22.73 -2.52
C VAL A 62 -14.43 -22.21 -3.93
N PHE A 63 -13.31 -21.51 -4.13
CA PHE A 63 -12.90 -21.02 -5.44
C PHE A 63 -12.57 -22.20 -6.37
N PRO A 64 -13.03 -22.18 -7.64
CA PRO A 64 -12.67 -23.21 -8.59
C PRO A 64 -11.16 -23.27 -8.82
N THR A 65 -10.60 -24.48 -8.80
CA THR A 65 -9.19 -24.73 -9.11
C THR A 65 -9.09 -25.70 -10.27
N TYR A 66 -8.28 -25.38 -11.27
CA TYR A 66 -8.12 -26.20 -12.47
C TYR A 66 -6.66 -26.67 -12.60
N GLY A 67 -6.48 -27.88 -13.14
CA GLY A 67 -5.16 -28.44 -13.43
C GLY A 67 -4.67 -28.08 -14.83
N THR A 68 -5.59 -27.88 -15.78
CA THR A 68 -5.30 -27.48 -17.15
C THR A 68 -6.20 -26.36 -17.66
N TYR A 69 -5.80 -25.75 -18.76
CA TYR A 69 -6.53 -24.72 -19.47
C TYR A 69 -7.81 -25.28 -20.10
N GLU A 70 -7.75 -26.47 -20.67
CA GLU A 70 -8.90 -27.15 -21.26
C GLU A 70 -9.98 -27.46 -20.21
N GLU A 71 -9.59 -27.95 -19.02
CA GLU A 71 -10.51 -28.18 -17.90
C GLU A 71 -11.20 -26.89 -17.46
N MET A 72 -10.47 -25.77 -17.45
CA MET A 72 -11.03 -24.46 -17.09
C MET A 72 -12.04 -23.99 -18.15
N LEU A 73 -11.71 -24.08 -19.43
CA LEU A 73 -12.61 -23.68 -20.52
C LEU A 73 -13.86 -24.56 -20.58
N GLU A 74 -13.73 -25.87 -20.35
CA GLU A 74 -14.87 -26.80 -20.29
C GLU A 74 -15.84 -26.41 -19.17
N ASP A 75 -15.32 -26.06 -17.99
CA ASP A 75 -16.16 -25.61 -16.88
C ASP A 75 -16.82 -24.25 -17.16
N ASP A 76 -16.08 -23.31 -17.76
CA ASP A 76 -16.56 -21.98 -18.14
C ASP A 76 -17.69 -22.04 -19.20
N THR A 77 -17.72 -23.08 -20.04
CA THR A 77 -18.70 -23.27 -21.14
C THR A 77 -19.92 -24.13 -20.77
N HIS A 78 -19.73 -25.25 -20.06
CA HIS A 78 -20.78 -26.27 -19.92
C HIS A 78 -21.36 -26.42 -18.52
N ALA A 79 -20.53 -26.48 -17.47
CA ALA A 79 -20.97 -26.88 -16.12
C ALA A 79 -21.27 -25.70 -15.19
N SER A 80 -20.62 -24.54 -15.39
CA SER A 80 -20.79 -23.35 -14.56
C SER A 80 -21.92 -22.43 -15.00
N ASN A 81 -22.34 -22.44 -16.27
CA ASN A 81 -23.38 -21.55 -16.77
C ASN A 81 -24.71 -21.70 -16.00
N ASN A 82 -25.02 -22.91 -15.52
CA ASN A 82 -26.21 -23.19 -14.72
C ASN A 82 -26.06 -22.84 -13.22
N ARG A 83 -24.85 -22.58 -12.72
CA ARG A 83 -24.60 -22.19 -11.32
C ARG A 83 -24.96 -20.71 -11.12
N LYS A 84 -25.34 -20.33 -9.89
CA LYS A 84 -25.51 -18.92 -9.50
C LYS A 84 -24.30 -18.44 -8.70
N PHE A 85 -23.95 -17.17 -8.84
CA PHE A 85 -23.07 -16.53 -7.87
C PHE A 85 -23.74 -16.55 -6.49
N PRO A 86 -22.98 -16.71 -5.38
CA PRO A 86 -23.54 -16.62 -4.04
C PRO A 86 -24.31 -15.31 -3.87
N GLU A 87 -25.48 -15.38 -3.23
CA GLU A 87 -26.23 -14.18 -2.89
C GLU A 87 -25.39 -13.27 -2.00
N TYR A 88 -25.60 -11.98 -2.15
CA TYR A 88 -24.80 -10.96 -1.46
C TYR A 88 -25.07 -11.01 0.05
N SER A 89 -24.17 -11.63 0.80
CA SER A 89 -24.12 -11.51 2.27
C SER A 89 -23.40 -10.22 2.70
N THR A 90 -23.15 -10.07 4.01
CA THR A 90 -22.29 -9.00 4.55
C THR A 90 -20.86 -9.03 3.98
N SER A 91 -20.38 -10.19 3.51
CA SER A 91 -19.17 -10.32 2.70
C SER A 91 -19.49 -10.75 1.27
N PRO A 92 -19.17 -9.94 0.25
CA PRO A 92 -19.40 -10.34 -1.11
C PRO A 92 -18.46 -11.47 -1.53
N TYR A 93 -18.96 -12.31 -2.43
CA TYR A 93 -18.12 -13.30 -3.10
C TYR A 93 -17.00 -12.60 -3.90
N GLN A 94 -15.75 -12.93 -3.57
CA GLN A 94 -14.56 -12.31 -4.15
C GLN A 94 -13.98 -13.16 -5.28
N GLY A 95 -14.76 -13.43 -6.32
CA GLY A 95 -14.30 -14.21 -7.48
C GLY A 95 -15.06 -13.87 -8.76
N ILE A 96 -14.38 -14.02 -9.90
CA ILE A 96 -14.97 -13.90 -11.24
C ILE A 96 -15.67 -15.18 -11.69
N ARG A 97 -15.18 -16.36 -11.26
CA ARG A 97 -15.82 -17.65 -11.59
C ARG A 97 -16.82 -18.07 -10.53
N LYS A 98 -17.88 -18.76 -10.91
CA LYS A 98 -18.89 -19.29 -9.99
C LYS A 98 -18.29 -20.41 -9.12
N PRO A 99 -18.64 -20.50 -7.82
CA PRO A 99 -18.06 -21.50 -6.91
C PRO A 99 -18.47 -22.93 -7.30
N LEU A 100 -17.63 -23.92 -6.98
CA LEU A 100 -17.93 -25.34 -7.20
C LEU A 100 -18.84 -25.89 -6.08
N ALA A 101 -19.67 -26.88 -6.41
CA ALA A 101 -20.42 -27.63 -5.39
C ALA A 101 -19.43 -28.46 -4.55
N THR A 102 -19.61 -28.47 -3.22
CA THR A 102 -18.71 -29.07 -2.22
C THR A 102 -18.38 -30.55 -2.47
N ASN A 103 -19.22 -31.29 -3.22
CA ASN A 103 -19.03 -32.71 -3.52
C ASN A 103 -18.10 -33.00 -4.72
N VAL A 104 -17.59 -31.98 -5.43
CA VAL A 104 -16.76 -32.17 -6.66
C VAL A 104 -15.29 -31.82 -6.42
N LEU A 105 -14.85 -31.62 -5.18
CA LEU A 105 -13.44 -31.45 -4.86
C LEU A 105 -12.69 -32.77 -5.10
N LYS A 106 -12.25 -33.00 -6.36
CA LYS A 106 -11.10 -33.87 -6.64
C LYS A 106 -10.00 -33.47 -5.65
N LYS A 107 -9.29 -34.44 -5.05
CA LYS A 107 -8.13 -34.24 -4.17
C LYS A 107 -7.11 -33.30 -4.83
N SER A 108 -7.32 -31.99 -4.78
CA SER A 108 -6.33 -31.02 -5.20
C SER A 108 -5.25 -31.02 -4.13
N GLN A 109 -3.99 -31.00 -4.56
CA GLN A 109 -2.90 -30.88 -3.61
C GLN A 109 -3.10 -29.57 -2.84
N ASN A 110 -3.24 -29.68 -1.52
CA ASN A 110 -3.44 -28.53 -0.67
C ASN A 110 -2.20 -27.62 -0.76
N PRO A 111 -2.32 -26.37 -1.26
CA PRO A 111 -1.20 -25.45 -1.26
C PRO A 111 -0.76 -25.16 0.16
N ASN A 112 0.55 -25.07 0.37
CA ASN A 112 1.10 -24.65 1.66
C ASN A 112 0.60 -23.25 2.00
N CYS A 113 0.60 -22.34 1.00
CA CYS A 113 0.01 -21.01 1.15
C CYS A 113 -1.53 -21.06 1.00
N ARG A 114 -2.24 -20.93 2.13
CA ARG A 114 -3.69 -20.73 2.18
C ARG A 114 -4.01 -19.29 2.57
N ARG A 115 -5.09 -18.71 2.04
CA ARG A 115 -5.53 -17.38 2.46
C ARG A 115 -6.26 -17.47 3.80
N ARG A 116 -6.13 -16.43 4.64
CA ARG A 116 -6.96 -16.30 5.84
C ARG A 116 -8.43 -16.21 5.44
N LEU A 117 -9.30 -16.94 6.14
CA LEU A 117 -10.74 -16.82 5.98
C LEU A 117 -11.28 -15.58 6.69
N LEU A 118 -12.25 -14.92 6.06
CA LEU A 118 -12.93 -13.76 6.66
C LEU A 118 -13.79 -14.20 7.85
N THR A 119 -13.63 -13.54 8.99
CA THR A 119 -14.52 -13.73 10.14
C THR A 119 -15.73 -12.80 10.07
N SER A 120 -16.81 -13.10 10.80
CA SER A 120 -17.98 -12.20 10.88
C SER A 120 -17.61 -10.78 11.36
N SER A 121 -16.57 -10.65 12.20
CA SER A 121 -16.03 -9.35 12.64
C SER A 121 -15.36 -8.61 11.49
N ASP A 122 -14.59 -9.30 10.65
CA ASP A 122 -13.98 -8.69 9.45
C ASP A 122 -15.07 -8.17 8.51
N CYS A 123 -16.15 -8.94 8.31
CA CYS A 123 -17.29 -8.52 7.50
C CYS A 123 -17.98 -7.28 8.09
N ALA A 124 -18.19 -7.26 9.40
CA ALA A 124 -18.80 -6.13 10.09
C ALA A 124 -17.95 -4.86 9.98
N ASP A 125 -16.63 -4.98 10.09
CA ASP A 125 -15.69 -3.88 9.88
C ASP A 125 -15.74 -3.35 8.43
N VAL A 126 -15.79 -4.24 7.44
CA VAL A 126 -15.98 -3.83 6.03
C VAL A 126 -17.25 -3.00 5.87
N VAL A 127 -18.39 -3.48 6.40
CA VAL A 127 -19.68 -2.78 6.32
C VAL A 127 -19.65 -1.45 7.05
N LYS A 128 -18.98 -1.38 8.21
CA LYS A 128 -18.82 -0.16 9.00
C LYS A 128 -18.06 0.93 8.23
N HIS A 129 -17.03 0.57 7.48
CA HIS A 129 -16.18 1.54 6.78
C HIS A 129 -16.73 1.91 5.38
N PHE A 130 -17.22 0.92 4.62
CA PHE A 130 -17.61 1.11 3.23
C PHE A 130 -19.12 1.11 2.98
N GLY A 131 -19.92 0.74 3.99
CA GLY A 131 -21.36 0.50 3.84
C GLY A 131 -21.66 -0.91 3.35
N LYS A 132 -22.95 -1.20 3.13
CA LYS A 132 -23.38 -2.49 2.56
C LYS A 132 -22.83 -2.65 1.14
N TYR A 133 -22.65 -3.89 0.70
CA TYR A 133 -22.28 -4.19 -0.68
C TYR A 133 -23.23 -3.49 -1.67
N GLY A 134 -22.67 -2.88 -2.73
CA GLY A 134 -23.44 -2.12 -3.74
C GLY A 134 -23.96 -0.74 -3.30
N SER A 135 -23.72 -0.33 -2.05
CA SER A 135 -24.17 0.97 -1.55
C SER A 135 -23.25 2.14 -1.94
N MET A 136 -21.97 1.87 -2.25
CA MET A 136 -21.06 2.91 -2.74
C MET A 136 -21.46 3.37 -4.13
N LYS A 137 -21.44 4.68 -4.35
CA LYS A 137 -21.80 5.33 -5.63
C LYS A 137 -20.66 6.22 -6.08
N ALA A 138 -20.46 6.31 -7.39
CA ALA A 138 -19.57 7.29 -7.99
C ALA A 138 -20.00 8.69 -7.56
N GLY A 139 -19.03 9.56 -7.31
CA GLY A 139 -19.33 10.95 -7.06
C GLY A 139 -19.77 11.67 -8.33
N GLN A 140 -20.40 12.83 -8.19
CA GLN A 140 -20.92 13.58 -9.33
C GLN A 140 -19.92 14.65 -9.80
N CYS A 141 -19.80 14.78 -11.12
CA CYS A 141 -19.13 15.90 -11.78
C CYS A 141 -20.18 16.86 -12.38
N ASN A 142 -19.85 18.16 -12.42
CA ASN A 142 -20.75 19.16 -12.97
C ASN A 142 -20.79 19.07 -14.50
N THR A 143 -21.84 18.46 -15.04
CA THR A 143 -22.04 18.24 -16.48
C THR A 143 -22.32 19.53 -17.25
N ASN A 144 -22.66 20.64 -16.60
CA ASN A 144 -22.77 21.95 -17.28
C ASN A 144 -21.42 22.41 -17.86
N ASN A 145 -20.31 21.83 -17.40
CA ASN A 145 -18.97 22.09 -17.94
C ASN A 145 -18.62 21.21 -19.15
N THR A 146 -19.47 20.24 -19.51
CA THR A 146 -19.28 19.38 -20.67
C THR A 146 -19.77 20.11 -21.92
N ILE A 147 -18.91 20.19 -22.93
CA ILE A 147 -19.21 20.79 -24.22
C ILE A 147 -18.54 19.97 -25.32
N THR A 148 -19.20 19.85 -26.46
CA THR A 148 -18.65 19.21 -27.66
C THR A 148 -18.58 20.27 -28.76
N ILE A 149 -17.38 20.78 -29.02
CA ILE A 149 -17.14 21.81 -30.03
C ILE A 149 -16.67 21.17 -31.34
N CYS A 150 -15.75 20.21 -31.24
CA CYS A 150 -15.17 19.52 -32.39
C CYS A 150 -15.23 18.01 -32.23
N THR A 151 -15.35 17.29 -33.33
CA THR A 151 -15.19 15.83 -33.39
C THR A 151 -14.00 15.52 -34.30
N VAL A 152 -13.17 14.56 -33.89
CA VAL A 152 -12.07 14.06 -34.74
C VAL A 152 -12.68 13.06 -35.72
N SER A 153 -12.28 13.10 -37.00
CA SER A 153 -12.83 12.18 -37.99
C SER A 153 -12.45 10.73 -37.66
N GLU A 154 -13.44 9.88 -37.45
CA GLU A 154 -13.30 8.43 -37.17
C GLU A 154 -13.05 7.62 -38.45
N ASP A 155 -12.19 8.09 -39.35
CA ASP A 155 -11.82 7.28 -40.52
C ASP A 155 -11.02 6.06 -40.06
N LYS A 156 -11.32 4.88 -40.61
CA LYS A 156 -10.57 3.63 -40.34
C LYS A 156 -9.09 3.74 -40.70
N ASN A 157 -8.70 4.80 -41.41
CA ASN A 157 -7.32 5.14 -41.76
C ASN A 157 -6.81 6.39 -41.04
N TYR A 158 -7.35 6.72 -39.85
CA TYR A 158 -6.84 7.81 -39.02
C TYR A 158 -5.32 7.76 -38.91
N LYS A 159 -4.68 8.89 -39.21
CA LYS A 159 -3.25 9.12 -39.05
C LYS A 159 -3.05 10.42 -38.30
N ARG A 160 -2.09 10.42 -37.37
CA ARG A 160 -1.76 11.60 -36.56
C ARG A 160 -1.27 12.77 -37.44
N GLU A 161 -0.68 12.45 -38.57
CA GLU A 161 -0.22 13.38 -39.61
C GLU A 161 -1.37 13.95 -40.47
N GLU A 162 -2.57 13.36 -40.38
CA GLU A 162 -3.73 13.69 -41.20
C GLU A 162 -4.97 14.03 -40.34
N ILE A 163 -4.76 14.58 -39.13
CA ILE A 163 -5.84 15.00 -38.23
C ILE A 163 -6.83 15.90 -38.99
N LYS A 164 -8.08 15.43 -39.06
CA LYS A 164 -9.23 16.19 -39.55
C LYS A 164 -10.24 16.30 -38.42
N VAL A 165 -10.72 17.53 -38.20
CA VAL A 165 -11.78 17.81 -37.23
C VAL A 165 -12.98 18.45 -37.90
N SER A 166 -14.17 18.07 -37.46
CA SER A 166 -15.43 18.72 -37.80
C SER A 166 -15.91 19.50 -36.57
N CYS A 167 -16.13 20.80 -36.71
CA CYS A 167 -16.41 21.68 -35.58
C CYS A 167 -17.69 22.48 -35.75
N ASP A 168 -18.44 22.61 -34.65
CA ASP A 168 -19.62 23.44 -34.53
C ASP A 168 -19.44 24.41 -33.35
N ALA A 169 -19.58 25.71 -33.61
CA ALA A 169 -19.47 26.77 -32.61
C ALA A 169 -20.82 27.08 -31.91
N SER A 170 -21.92 26.47 -32.34
CA SER A 170 -23.25 26.66 -31.75
C SER A 170 -23.28 26.42 -30.23
N PRO A 171 -22.59 25.41 -29.67
CA PRO A 171 -22.50 25.19 -28.22
C PRO A 171 -21.89 26.36 -27.46
N CYS A 172 -21.05 27.18 -28.12
CA CYS A 172 -20.50 28.42 -27.58
C CYS A 172 -21.40 29.64 -27.77
N LYS A 173 -22.67 29.47 -28.17
CA LYS A 173 -23.61 30.56 -28.47
C LYS A 173 -23.02 31.56 -29.47
N ASN A 174 -22.35 31.04 -30.51
CA ASN A 174 -21.64 31.79 -31.55
C ASN A 174 -20.49 32.68 -31.05
N LYS A 175 -20.04 32.51 -29.79
CA LYS A 175 -18.77 33.09 -29.33
C LYS A 175 -17.60 32.36 -29.99
N ARG A 176 -16.45 33.03 -30.00
CA ARG A 176 -15.21 32.44 -30.55
C ARG A 176 -14.74 31.29 -29.66
N ILE A 177 -13.95 30.41 -30.25
CA ILE A 177 -13.38 29.23 -29.58
C ILE A 177 -11.94 29.53 -29.18
N SER A 178 -11.53 29.09 -28.01
CA SER A 178 -10.14 29.12 -27.56
C SER A 178 -9.55 27.72 -27.58
N LEU A 179 -8.34 27.61 -28.12
CA LEU A 179 -7.54 26.40 -28.22
C LEU A 179 -6.41 26.43 -27.19
N GLY A 180 -6.36 25.40 -26.34
CA GLY A 180 -5.29 25.15 -25.39
C GLY A 180 -4.33 24.12 -25.93
N LEU A 181 -3.07 24.51 -26.12
CA LEU A 181 -2.00 23.64 -26.60
C LEU A 181 -0.90 23.53 -25.55
N PHE A 182 -0.36 22.33 -25.37
CA PHE A 182 0.80 22.12 -24.51
C PHE A 182 2.05 22.77 -25.10
N ARG A 183 2.92 23.33 -24.24
CA ARG A 183 4.22 23.91 -24.64
C ARG A 183 5.38 23.22 -23.95
N ASP A 184 6.21 22.54 -24.74
CA ASP A 184 7.40 21.81 -24.29
C ASP A 184 8.41 22.70 -23.57
N THR A 185 8.50 23.98 -23.95
CA THR A 185 9.48 24.89 -23.33
C THR A 185 9.10 25.31 -21.92
N THR A 186 7.82 25.28 -21.57
CA THR A 186 7.34 25.77 -20.28
C THR A 186 6.57 24.74 -19.47
N GLY A 187 6.17 23.59 -20.01
CA GLY A 187 5.45 22.56 -19.25
C GLY A 187 4.03 22.96 -18.86
N GLU A 188 3.35 23.78 -19.68
CA GLU A 188 1.99 24.26 -19.39
C GLU A 188 1.12 24.31 -20.65
N ILE A 189 -0.20 24.34 -20.45
CA ILE A 189 -1.16 24.59 -21.53
C ILE A 189 -1.30 26.09 -21.76
N LYS A 190 -0.99 26.55 -22.98
CA LYS A 190 -1.22 27.93 -23.42
C LYS A 190 -2.50 28.04 -24.24
N TRP A 191 -3.37 28.93 -23.79
CA TRP A 191 -4.63 29.24 -24.46
C TRP A 191 -4.45 30.34 -25.50
N GLN A 192 -5.02 30.15 -26.68
CA GLN A 192 -5.09 31.15 -27.74
C GLN A 192 -6.48 31.15 -28.39
N LEU A 193 -6.87 32.28 -28.97
CA LEU A 193 -8.15 32.41 -29.65
C LEU A 193 -8.06 31.87 -31.08
N VAL A 194 -9.01 31.01 -31.48
CA VAL A 194 -9.09 30.48 -32.84
C VAL A 194 -9.83 31.48 -33.72
N ARG A 195 -9.09 32.17 -34.59
CA ARG A 195 -9.67 33.18 -35.50
C ARG A 195 -10.40 32.57 -36.69
N ASN A 196 -9.99 31.38 -37.13
CA ASN A 196 -10.57 30.69 -38.28
C ASN A 196 -10.58 29.18 -37.98
N LEU A 197 -11.78 28.59 -37.88
CA LEU A 197 -11.96 27.16 -37.58
C LEU A 197 -11.40 26.25 -38.67
N ASN A 198 -11.34 26.71 -39.92
CA ASN A 198 -10.76 25.93 -41.02
C ASN A 198 -9.25 25.66 -40.82
N ARG A 199 -8.59 26.44 -39.96
CA ARG A 199 -7.17 26.23 -39.62
C ARG A 199 -6.97 25.29 -38.44
N LEU A 200 -8.03 24.87 -37.75
CA LEU A 200 -7.90 24.10 -36.52
C LEU A 200 -7.22 22.75 -36.75
N SER A 201 -7.61 22.01 -37.79
CA SER A 201 -6.95 20.77 -38.19
C SER A 201 -5.45 20.94 -38.37
N THR A 202 -5.01 22.00 -39.07
CA THR A 202 -3.58 22.30 -39.27
C THR A 202 -2.87 22.66 -37.96
N LEU A 203 -3.51 23.43 -37.08
CA LEU A 203 -2.94 23.81 -35.79
C LEU A 203 -2.77 22.58 -34.87
N LEU A 204 -3.76 21.70 -34.83
CA LEU A 204 -3.73 20.45 -34.07
C LEU A 204 -2.66 19.51 -34.61
N LYS A 205 -2.62 19.30 -35.94
CA LYS A 205 -1.56 18.53 -36.60
C LYS A 205 -0.18 19.06 -36.21
N ASN A 206 0.07 20.36 -36.35
CA ASN A 206 1.37 20.94 -36.04
C ASN A 206 1.71 20.73 -34.55
N HIS A 207 0.77 20.96 -33.64
CA HIS A 207 0.98 20.77 -32.20
C HIS A 207 1.43 19.35 -31.87
N VAL A 208 0.72 18.38 -32.42
CA VAL A 208 0.91 16.97 -32.13
C VAL A 208 2.19 16.42 -32.76
N MET A 209 2.57 16.92 -33.94
CA MET A 209 3.77 16.49 -34.67
C MET A 209 5.05 17.22 -34.23
N SER A 210 4.96 18.44 -33.70
CA SER A 210 6.15 19.24 -33.37
C SER A 210 6.65 19.05 -31.94
N SER A 211 5.87 18.40 -31.10
CA SER A 211 6.18 18.30 -29.68
C SER A 211 7.03 17.08 -29.38
N GLU A 212 8.05 17.29 -28.58
CA GLU A 212 8.96 16.27 -28.10
C GLU A 212 8.34 15.32 -27.08
N PHE A 213 7.33 15.79 -26.33
CA PHE A 213 6.52 14.96 -25.44
C PHE A 213 5.42 14.20 -26.19
N ALA A 214 5.22 14.53 -27.46
CA ALA A 214 4.16 14.00 -28.31
C ALA A 214 2.79 13.95 -27.60
N PRO A 215 2.30 15.05 -26.99
CA PRO A 215 1.11 15.09 -26.17
C PRO A 215 -0.08 14.56 -26.99
N GLY A 216 -0.74 13.55 -26.44
CA GLY A 216 -1.88 12.90 -27.05
C GLY A 216 -3.15 13.74 -27.06
N PHE A 217 -3.09 15.07 -26.83
CA PHE A 217 -4.29 15.86 -26.57
C PHE A 217 -4.21 17.33 -26.98
N ALA A 218 -5.38 17.95 -27.10
CA ALA A 218 -5.57 19.40 -27.09
C ALA A 218 -6.86 19.77 -26.35
N LEU A 219 -6.96 21.02 -25.90
CA LEU A 219 -8.15 21.50 -25.20
C LEU A 219 -8.90 22.54 -26.02
N LEU A 220 -10.23 22.54 -25.93
CA LEU A 220 -11.09 23.59 -26.46
C LEU A 220 -11.99 24.15 -25.36
N LYS A 221 -12.31 25.44 -25.45
CA LYS A 221 -13.34 26.10 -24.63
C LYS A 221 -13.94 27.30 -25.37
N CYS A 222 -15.06 27.81 -24.89
CA CYS A 222 -15.61 29.06 -25.41
C CYS A 222 -14.78 30.27 -24.92
N GLU A 223 -14.82 31.38 -25.67
CA GLU A 223 -14.05 32.61 -25.38
C GLU A 223 -14.27 33.17 -23.97
N ASP A 224 -15.47 33.02 -23.43
CA ASP A 224 -15.85 33.42 -22.07
C ASP A 224 -15.41 32.43 -20.98
N GLY A 225 -14.71 31.37 -21.36
CA GLY A 225 -14.25 30.31 -20.47
C GLY A 225 -15.31 29.24 -20.15
N GLN A 226 -16.50 29.30 -20.78
CA GLN A 226 -17.53 28.27 -20.58
C GLN A 226 -17.19 26.98 -21.32
N GLY A 227 -17.43 25.86 -20.63
CA GLY A 227 -17.21 24.51 -21.14
C GLY A 227 -15.74 24.18 -21.40
N ILE A 228 -15.33 22.93 -21.19
CA ILE A 228 -14.04 22.43 -21.65
C ILE A 228 -14.29 21.15 -22.43
N GLN A 229 -13.67 21.03 -23.59
CA GLN A 229 -13.57 19.80 -24.34
C GLN A 229 -12.11 19.34 -24.38
N VAL A 230 -11.88 18.05 -24.16
CA VAL A 230 -10.60 17.39 -24.38
C VAL A 230 -10.68 16.67 -25.72
N LEU A 231 -9.73 16.94 -26.61
CA LEU A 231 -9.53 16.18 -27.85
C LEU A 231 -8.37 15.22 -27.65
N SER A 232 -8.56 13.99 -28.12
CA SER A 232 -7.67 12.84 -27.99
C SER A 232 -7.02 12.54 -29.35
N PHE A 233 -5.70 12.28 -29.36
CA PHE A 233 -4.91 11.95 -30.55
C PHE A 233 -3.88 10.85 -30.26
N PRO A 234 -4.32 9.60 -30.03
CA PRO A 234 -3.40 8.47 -29.85
C PRO A 234 -2.46 8.29 -31.04
N LYS A 235 -1.20 7.91 -30.77
CA LYS A 235 -0.26 7.57 -31.84
C LYS A 235 -0.75 6.32 -32.59
N VAL A 236 -0.72 6.38 -33.92
CA VAL A 236 -1.04 5.27 -34.81
C VAL A 236 0.26 4.66 -35.33
N LEU A 237 0.38 3.34 -35.27
CA LEU A 237 1.53 2.57 -35.72
C LEU A 237 1.33 2.05 -37.14
N ASP A 238 2.43 1.81 -37.86
CA ASP A 238 2.39 1.34 -39.24
C ASP A 238 1.69 -0.02 -39.37
N ARG A 239 0.81 -0.18 -40.37
CA ARG A 239 0.10 -1.43 -40.66
C ARG A 239 0.95 -2.37 -41.51
N MET A 240 0.86 -3.68 -41.28
CA MET A 240 1.51 -4.66 -42.16
C MET A 240 0.82 -4.72 -43.52
N GLU A 241 1.60 -4.67 -44.60
CA GLU A 241 1.14 -5.14 -45.91
C GLU A 241 0.85 -6.65 -45.87
N ALA A 242 -0.16 -7.10 -46.62
CA ALA A 242 -0.63 -8.49 -46.59
C ALA A 242 0.47 -9.53 -46.87
N VAL A 243 1.47 -9.16 -47.67
CA VAL A 243 2.58 -10.05 -48.10
C VAL A 243 3.58 -10.30 -46.96
N GLN A 244 3.79 -9.36 -46.04
CA GLN A 244 4.74 -9.51 -44.92
C GLN A 244 4.20 -10.38 -43.77
N LYS A 245 2.90 -10.74 -43.78
CA LYS A 245 2.25 -11.56 -42.74
C LYS A 245 2.81 -12.98 -42.62
N HIS A 246 3.43 -13.50 -43.68
CA HIS A 246 3.88 -14.89 -43.73
C HIS A 246 5.35 -15.10 -43.29
N GLU A 247 6.17 -14.04 -43.20
CA GLU A 247 7.62 -14.18 -42.99
C GLU A 247 8.14 -13.76 -41.60
N LYS A 248 7.43 -12.90 -40.85
CA LYS A 248 7.89 -12.43 -39.53
C LYS A 248 7.28 -13.27 -38.40
N ARG A 249 8.11 -13.63 -37.40
CA ARG A 249 7.63 -14.21 -36.13
C ARG A 249 6.58 -13.27 -35.51
N ARG A 250 5.38 -13.80 -35.29
CA ARG A 250 4.24 -13.08 -34.71
C ARG A 250 4.57 -12.67 -33.27
N ARG A 251 4.60 -11.36 -33.00
CA ARG A 251 4.67 -10.79 -31.65
C ARG A 251 3.31 -10.18 -31.31
N PHE A 252 2.96 -10.20 -30.03
CA PHE A 252 1.70 -9.63 -29.55
C PHE A 252 1.95 -8.37 -28.73
N ASN A 253 0.94 -7.51 -28.66
CA ASN A 253 0.97 -6.27 -27.90
C ASN A 253 0.69 -6.53 -26.41
N ILE A 254 1.20 -5.66 -25.56
CA ILE A 254 1.01 -5.72 -24.11
C ILE A 254 0.45 -4.39 -23.64
N ASN A 255 -0.72 -4.42 -23.02
CA ASN A 255 -1.33 -3.30 -22.33
C ASN A 255 -1.38 -3.58 -20.82
N ILE A 256 -0.76 -2.72 -20.01
CA ILE A 256 -0.76 -2.81 -18.56
C ILE A 256 -1.52 -1.61 -18.01
N VAL A 257 -2.59 -1.88 -17.27
CA VAL A 257 -3.37 -0.88 -16.54
C VAL A 257 -3.14 -1.14 -15.06
N LEU A 258 -2.56 -0.15 -14.37
CA LEU A 258 -2.31 -0.21 -12.94
C LEU A 258 -3.18 0.79 -12.20
N GLU A 259 -3.94 0.30 -11.22
CA GLU A 259 -4.62 1.12 -10.22
C GLU A 259 -3.83 1.10 -8.89
N ASP A 260 -3.31 2.27 -8.48
CA ASP A 260 -2.52 2.39 -7.25
C ASP A 260 -3.42 2.18 -6.02
N SER A 261 -2.95 1.39 -5.06
CA SER A 261 -3.60 1.21 -3.75
C SER A 261 -4.97 0.50 -3.80
N LEU A 262 -5.23 -0.33 -4.81
CA LEU A 262 -6.45 -1.14 -4.90
C LEU A 262 -6.21 -2.61 -4.51
N SER A 263 -6.81 -3.08 -3.42
CA SER A 263 -6.72 -4.50 -3.05
C SER A 263 -7.68 -5.36 -3.88
N ARG A 264 -7.35 -6.66 -4.05
CA ARG A 264 -8.25 -7.61 -4.71
C ARG A 264 -9.64 -7.67 -4.05
N ALA A 265 -9.69 -7.71 -2.73
CA ALA A 265 -10.94 -7.72 -2.00
C ALA A 265 -11.74 -6.42 -2.20
N HIS A 266 -11.04 -5.27 -2.30
CA HIS A 266 -11.69 -3.98 -2.51
C HIS A 266 -12.23 -3.81 -3.93
N PHE A 267 -11.54 -4.33 -4.95
CA PHE A 267 -12.03 -4.42 -6.34
C PHE A 267 -13.46 -4.97 -6.37
N TYR A 268 -13.71 -6.13 -5.74
CA TYR A 268 -15.04 -6.73 -5.70
C TYR A 268 -16.07 -5.91 -4.91
N ARG A 269 -15.64 -5.03 -4.01
CA ARG A 269 -16.56 -4.16 -3.26
C ARG A 269 -16.97 -2.91 -4.03
N THR A 270 -16.09 -2.38 -4.87
CA THR A 270 -16.23 -1.04 -5.47
C THR A 270 -16.45 -1.05 -6.98
N LEU A 271 -15.80 -1.94 -7.71
CA LEU A 271 -15.79 -1.97 -9.17
C LEU A 271 -16.78 -3.01 -9.69
N LEU A 272 -18.06 -2.79 -9.43
CA LEU A 272 -19.11 -3.78 -9.65
C LEU A 272 -19.43 -3.98 -11.13
N LYS A 273 -19.43 -2.89 -11.93
CA LYS A 273 -19.59 -2.99 -13.37
C LYS A 273 -18.39 -3.71 -13.98
N THR A 274 -17.18 -3.36 -13.56
CA THR A 274 -15.95 -4.00 -14.04
C THR A 274 -15.92 -5.49 -13.70
N ALA A 275 -16.29 -5.86 -12.47
CA ALA A 275 -16.40 -7.27 -12.07
C ALA A 275 -17.49 -8.01 -12.87
N SER A 276 -18.59 -7.34 -13.23
CA SER A 276 -19.60 -7.90 -14.15
C SER A 276 -19.02 -8.11 -15.54
N THR A 277 -18.33 -7.13 -16.12
CA THR A 277 -17.64 -7.25 -17.41
C THR A 277 -16.67 -8.43 -17.41
N PHE A 278 -15.89 -8.62 -16.34
CA PHE A 278 -14.97 -9.77 -16.24
C PHE A 278 -15.70 -11.12 -16.23
N ARG A 279 -16.89 -11.18 -15.62
CA ARG A 279 -17.75 -12.38 -15.67
C ARG A 279 -18.30 -12.58 -17.07
N ASP A 280 -18.68 -11.53 -17.76
CA ASP A 280 -19.16 -11.60 -19.14
C ASP A 280 -18.07 -12.10 -20.09
N ILE A 281 -16.81 -11.67 -19.91
CA ILE A 281 -15.66 -12.19 -20.69
C ILE A 281 -15.51 -13.71 -20.54
N ILE A 282 -15.78 -14.26 -19.36
CA ILE A 282 -15.68 -15.71 -19.12
C ILE A 282 -16.87 -16.47 -19.71
N TYR A 283 -18.09 -15.97 -19.48
CA TYR A 283 -19.32 -16.74 -19.71
C TYR A 283 -19.99 -16.46 -21.05
N ASN A 284 -19.73 -15.30 -21.67
CA ASN A 284 -20.26 -14.97 -22.98
C ASN A 284 -19.34 -15.51 -24.09
N GLN A 285 -19.78 -16.60 -24.72
CA GLN A 285 -19.06 -17.28 -25.79
C GLN A 285 -18.85 -16.43 -27.06
N SER A 286 -19.52 -15.28 -27.20
CA SER A 286 -19.26 -14.36 -28.31
C SER A 286 -17.97 -13.55 -28.15
N ILE A 287 -17.38 -13.51 -26.95
CA ILE A 287 -16.18 -12.74 -26.64
C ILE A 287 -14.95 -13.63 -26.92
N PRO A 288 -14.03 -13.23 -27.82
CA PRO A 288 -12.93 -14.07 -28.29
C PRO A 288 -11.70 -14.02 -27.36
N SER A 289 -11.91 -14.03 -26.04
CA SER A 289 -10.85 -13.93 -25.03
C SER A 289 -11.18 -14.76 -23.80
N THR A 290 -10.13 -15.20 -23.11
CA THR A 290 -10.24 -15.74 -21.75
C THR A 290 -9.77 -14.72 -20.72
N LEU A 291 -10.24 -14.86 -19.47
CA LEU A 291 -9.80 -14.04 -18.35
C LEU A 291 -9.26 -14.92 -17.22
N LEU A 292 -8.06 -14.56 -16.75
CA LEU A 292 -7.39 -15.20 -15.61
C LEU A 292 -7.35 -14.26 -14.42
N GLU A 293 -7.66 -14.78 -13.23
CA GLU A 293 -7.57 -14.07 -11.96
C GLU A 293 -6.55 -14.76 -11.04
N PHE A 294 -5.57 -14.01 -10.56
CA PHE A 294 -4.60 -14.51 -9.60
C PHE A 294 -5.04 -14.16 -8.19
N GLU A 295 -5.32 -15.16 -7.37
CA GLU A 295 -5.95 -14.96 -6.06
C GLU A 295 -4.96 -14.62 -4.95
N LYS A 296 -3.70 -15.04 -5.10
CA LYS A 296 -2.65 -14.96 -4.08
C LYS A 296 -1.48 -14.11 -4.54
N VAL A 297 -1.78 -12.88 -4.93
CA VAL A 297 -0.77 -11.88 -5.27
C VAL A 297 -0.29 -11.19 -4.00
N GLN A 298 1.02 -11.19 -3.78
CA GLN A 298 1.66 -10.59 -2.62
C GLN A 298 2.49 -9.38 -3.08
N SER A 299 2.22 -8.21 -2.51
CA SER A 299 3.07 -7.04 -2.75
C SER A 299 4.43 -7.21 -2.06
N HIS A 300 5.47 -6.62 -2.65
CA HIS A 300 6.81 -6.62 -2.04
C HIS A 300 6.85 -5.72 -0.80
N LEU A 301 6.12 -4.60 -0.87
CA LEU A 301 5.85 -3.65 0.21
C LEU A 301 4.45 -3.02 -0.03
N PRO A 302 3.75 -2.59 1.02
CA PRO A 302 2.52 -1.81 0.86
C PRO A 302 2.89 -0.33 0.61
N ASN A 303 3.69 -0.10 -0.44
CA ASN A 303 4.01 1.21 -1.02
C ASN A 303 4.32 1.07 -2.52
N THR A 304 4.05 2.14 -3.28
CA THR A 304 4.22 2.20 -4.74
C THR A 304 5.66 2.01 -5.19
N TYR A 305 6.59 2.80 -4.62
CA TYR A 305 7.97 2.87 -5.12
C TYR A 305 8.67 1.51 -5.17
N ASN A 306 8.63 0.77 -4.07
CA ASN A 306 9.37 -0.49 -3.98
C ASN A 306 8.70 -1.62 -4.75
N THR A 307 7.36 -1.64 -4.80
CA THR A 307 6.64 -2.67 -5.53
C THR A 307 6.74 -2.47 -7.04
N LEU A 308 6.62 -1.24 -7.54
CA LEU A 308 6.85 -0.94 -8.95
C LEU A 308 8.30 -1.17 -9.35
N GLN A 309 9.27 -0.88 -8.47
CA GLN A 309 10.66 -1.25 -8.73
C GLN A 309 10.83 -2.77 -8.94
N ARG A 310 10.04 -3.59 -8.24
CA ARG A 310 10.00 -5.04 -8.47
C ARG A 310 9.41 -5.40 -9.83
N LEU A 311 8.35 -4.72 -10.24
CA LEU A 311 7.73 -4.91 -11.55
C LEU A 311 8.69 -4.57 -12.70
N PHE A 312 9.44 -3.47 -12.59
CA PHE A 312 10.30 -3.02 -13.68
C PHE A 312 11.72 -3.62 -13.67
N THR A 313 12.21 -4.11 -12.52
CA THR A 313 13.62 -4.53 -12.39
C THR A 313 13.83 -5.88 -11.70
N ALA A 314 12.76 -6.59 -11.33
CA ALA A 314 12.80 -7.77 -10.48
C ALA A 314 13.71 -7.53 -9.25
N GLN A 315 14.80 -8.29 -9.14
CA GLN A 315 15.72 -8.33 -8.00
C GLN A 315 16.86 -7.32 -8.03
N LYS A 316 16.98 -6.49 -9.05
CA LYS A 316 18.19 -5.68 -9.21
C LYS A 316 18.43 -4.71 -8.05
N TYR A 317 17.36 -4.11 -7.51
CA TYR A 317 17.47 -3.00 -6.56
C TYR A 317 16.96 -3.26 -5.13
N TRP A 318 16.59 -4.50 -4.75
CA TRP A 318 15.97 -4.70 -3.41
C TRP A 318 16.85 -4.43 -2.21
N LYS A 319 18.18 -4.58 -2.34
CA LYS A 319 19.12 -4.30 -1.25
C LYS A 319 19.46 -2.82 -1.15
N THR A 320 19.01 -1.98 -2.09
CA THR A 320 19.30 -0.55 -2.06
C THR A 320 18.52 0.09 -0.91
N LYS A 321 19.24 0.61 0.09
CA LYS A 321 18.64 1.42 1.16
C LYS A 321 18.00 2.67 0.54
N THR A 322 17.13 3.31 1.32
CA THR A 322 16.36 4.54 1.05
C THR A 322 17.15 5.76 0.50
N ASN A 323 18.46 5.64 0.32
CA ASN A 323 19.34 6.68 -0.23
C ASN A 323 19.70 6.45 -1.71
N CYS A 324 19.11 5.46 -2.37
CA CYS A 324 19.14 5.34 -3.83
C CYS A 324 20.53 5.11 -4.45
N ASP A 325 21.45 4.48 -3.74
CA ASP A 325 22.88 4.50 -4.08
C ASP A 325 23.33 3.70 -5.32
N ASN A 326 22.44 3.23 -6.21
CA ASN A 326 22.86 2.34 -7.33
C ASN A 326 22.02 2.43 -8.63
N SER A 327 21.59 3.61 -9.11
CA SER A 327 21.06 3.73 -10.49
C SER A 327 22.06 4.31 -11.50
N VAL A 328 21.72 4.19 -12.78
CA VAL A 328 22.58 4.14 -13.99
C VAL A 328 23.43 5.40 -14.27
N LYS A 329 23.30 6.50 -13.52
CA LYS A 329 24.24 7.64 -13.52
C LYS A 329 23.84 8.63 -12.42
N LYS A 330 24.83 9.22 -11.74
CA LYS A 330 24.63 10.36 -10.84
C LYS A 330 23.91 11.49 -11.58
N PHE A 331 22.69 11.81 -11.18
CA PHE A 331 21.97 12.95 -11.71
C PHE A 331 22.22 14.16 -10.80
N LEU A 332 22.58 15.31 -11.35
CA LEU A 332 22.78 16.55 -10.59
C LEU A 332 21.71 17.58 -11.00
N PRO A 333 20.56 17.69 -10.31
CA PRO A 333 19.74 18.89 -10.37
C PRO A 333 20.26 19.86 -9.30
N ASN A 334 20.69 21.07 -9.68
CA ASN A 334 21.21 22.07 -8.73
C ASN A 334 22.36 21.55 -7.84
N ASP A 335 23.35 20.87 -8.42
CA ASP A 335 24.54 20.34 -7.74
C ASP A 335 24.27 19.30 -6.62
N THR A 336 23.07 18.71 -6.56
CA THR A 336 22.75 17.63 -5.61
C THR A 336 22.66 16.27 -6.31
N GLU A 337 23.47 15.28 -5.91
CA GLU A 337 23.42 13.94 -6.52
C GLU A 337 22.09 13.23 -6.21
N TYR A 338 21.38 12.82 -7.25
CA TYR A 338 20.15 12.04 -7.17
C TYR A 338 20.25 10.81 -8.06
N THR A 339 19.79 9.68 -7.53
CA THR A 339 20.22 8.38 -8.04
C THR A 339 19.10 7.33 -7.88
N CYS A 340 17.86 7.76 -7.63
CA CYS A 340 16.70 6.87 -7.52
C CYS A 340 16.04 6.60 -8.88
N THR A 341 15.59 5.37 -9.09
CA THR A 341 14.76 4.99 -10.23
C THR A 341 13.72 3.94 -9.87
N PHE A 342 12.58 3.95 -10.56
CA PHE A 342 11.66 2.82 -10.63
C PHE A 342 12.19 1.71 -11.56
N GLY A 343 13.09 2.04 -12.48
CA GLY A 343 13.64 1.14 -13.50
C GLY A 343 12.81 1.04 -14.77
N VAL A 344 11.87 1.98 -14.97
CA VAL A 344 11.04 2.09 -16.17
C VAL A 344 11.94 2.13 -17.42
N GLU A 345 12.98 2.94 -17.41
CA GLU A 345 13.95 3.07 -18.51
C GLU A 345 14.61 1.73 -18.87
N GLU A 346 14.84 0.84 -17.89
CA GLU A 346 15.50 -0.43 -18.14
C GLU A 346 14.58 -1.42 -18.83
N MET A 347 13.34 -1.54 -18.32
CA MET A 347 12.36 -2.43 -18.93
C MET A 347 11.94 -1.91 -20.30
N PHE A 348 11.63 -0.62 -20.43
CA PHE A 348 11.23 -0.01 -21.70
C PHE A 348 12.35 -0.12 -22.74
N SER A 349 13.62 0.06 -22.35
CA SER A 349 14.77 -0.15 -23.26
C SER A 349 14.83 -1.57 -23.84
N ARG A 350 14.47 -2.59 -23.06
CA ARG A 350 14.40 -3.97 -23.58
C ARG A 350 13.32 -4.10 -24.66
N TYR A 351 12.14 -3.53 -24.43
CA TYR A 351 11.04 -3.54 -25.39
C TYR A 351 11.37 -2.74 -26.65
N LYS A 352 11.96 -1.55 -26.50
CA LYS A 352 12.43 -0.71 -27.61
C LYS A 352 13.46 -1.41 -28.47
N LYS A 353 14.46 -2.07 -27.85
CA LYS A 353 15.45 -2.91 -28.57
C LYS A 353 14.80 -4.09 -29.27
N ALA A 354 13.75 -4.65 -28.69
CA ALA A 354 12.90 -5.64 -29.33
C ALA A 354 11.93 -5.03 -30.35
N GLY A 355 12.03 -3.75 -30.73
CA GLY A 355 11.23 -3.14 -31.79
C GLY A 355 9.80 -2.75 -31.41
N TYR A 356 9.45 -2.77 -30.13
CA TYR A 356 8.14 -2.31 -29.66
C TYR A 356 8.05 -0.79 -29.69
N SER A 357 6.86 -0.25 -29.96
CA SER A 357 6.52 1.12 -29.56
C SER A 357 6.07 1.14 -28.10
N THR A 358 6.27 2.27 -27.42
CA THR A 358 6.07 2.36 -25.96
C THR A 358 5.22 3.56 -25.57
N LEU A 359 4.11 3.31 -24.86
CA LEU A 359 3.24 4.31 -24.23
C LEU A 359 3.43 4.24 -22.71
N LEU A 360 3.67 5.38 -22.08
CA LEU A 360 3.75 5.51 -20.63
C LEU A 360 2.93 6.70 -20.16
N GLN A 361 1.87 6.44 -19.38
CA GLN A 361 1.07 7.51 -18.82
C GLN A 361 0.69 7.34 -17.36
N GLU A 362 0.57 8.46 -16.64
CA GLU A 362 0.11 8.54 -15.25
C GLU A 362 -0.85 9.72 -15.03
N ASP A 363 -1.72 9.66 -14.02
CA ASP A 363 -2.69 10.72 -13.70
C ASP A 363 -2.24 11.65 -12.56
N ARG A 364 -0.94 11.66 -12.21
CA ARG A 364 -0.34 12.54 -11.18
C ARG A 364 0.34 13.75 -11.81
N CYS A 365 0.29 14.90 -11.14
CA CYS A 365 1.04 16.08 -11.58
C CYS A 365 2.56 15.86 -11.51
N TRP A 366 3.26 16.15 -12.61
CA TRP A 366 4.71 15.95 -12.76
C TRP A 366 5.60 16.77 -11.80
N TYR A 367 5.07 17.82 -11.15
CA TYR A 367 5.80 18.59 -10.12
C TYR A 367 5.34 18.36 -8.69
N ASP A 368 4.58 17.29 -8.43
CA ASP A 368 4.10 16.97 -7.10
C ASP A 368 5.24 16.86 -6.06
N GLU A 369 4.96 17.25 -4.81
CA GLU A 369 5.96 17.24 -3.73
C GLU A 369 6.44 15.80 -3.38
N TRP A 370 5.63 14.77 -3.66
CA TRP A 370 5.96 13.37 -3.43
C TRP A 370 6.54 12.66 -4.67
N GLY A 371 6.75 13.40 -5.76
CA GLY A 371 7.20 12.87 -7.04
C GLY A 371 6.09 12.15 -7.81
N SER A 372 6.45 11.58 -8.94
CA SER A 372 5.60 10.83 -9.86
C SER A 372 6.33 9.58 -10.36
N LEU A 373 5.67 8.73 -11.16
CA LEU A 373 6.36 7.62 -11.83
C LEU A 373 7.48 8.13 -12.75
N LEU A 374 7.23 9.26 -13.42
CA LEU A 374 8.16 9.93 -14.33
C LEU A 374 9.26 10.72 -13.59
N ASP A 375 9.00 11.22 -12.39
CA ASP A 375 9.98 11.88 -11.50
C ASP A 375 10.01 11.23 -10.10
N PRO A 376 10.93 10.29 -9.82
CA PRO A 376 10.95 9.56 -8.55
C PRO A 376 11.37 10.39 -7.32
N ARG A 377 11.72 11.67 -7.49
CA ARG A 377 12.15 12.55 -6.39
C ARG A 377 11.03 12.75 -5.36
N LYS A 378 11.39 12.68 -4.08
CA LYS A 378 10.44 12.84 -2.96
C LYS A 378 10.80 14.08 -2.15
N LYS A 379 9.80 14.66 -1.47
CA LYS A 379 9.92 15.86 -0.62
C LYS A 379 10.45 17.07 -1.41
N LEU A 380 9.96 17.22 -2.65
CA LEU A 380 10.29 18.37 -3.48
C LEU A 380 9.67 19.63 -2.88
N ALA A 381 10.39 20.77 -3.00
CA ALA A 381 9.87 22.05 -2.55
C ALA A 381 8.56 22.40 -3.29
N LEU A 382 7.59 22.97 -2.57
CA LEU A 382 6.34 23.46 -3.16
C LEU A 382 6.64 24.55 -4.21
N VAL A 383 5.94 24.47 -5.35
CA VAL A 383 6.01 25.48 -6.40
C VAL A 383 5.18 26.69 -5.96
N LYS A 384 5.85 27.79 -5.59
CA LYS A 384 5.20 29.01 -5.06
C LYS A 384 4.93 30.08 -6.11
N ASP A 385 5.69 30.08 -7.20
CA ASP A 385 5.63 31.09 -8.26
C ASP A 385 6.03 30.50 -9.61
N GLU A 386 5.88 31.30 -10.67
CA GLU A 386 6.18 30.91 -12.05
C GLU A 386 7.66 30.57 -12.28
N LYS A 387 8.59 31.27 -11.59
CA LYS A 387 10.03 31.02 -11.73
C LYS A 387 10.40 29.66 -11.13
N ALA A 388 9.87 29.34 -9.95
CA ALA A 388 10.02 28.04 -9.31
C ALA A 388 9.42 26.93 -10.18
N ARG A 389 8.25 27.17 -10.81
CA ARG A 389 7.61 26.24 -11.73
C ARG A 389 8.46 25.96 -12.96
N LEU A 390 8.99 27.01 -13.61
CA LEU A 390 9.83 26.88 -14.79
C LEU A 390 11.15 26.16 -14.46
N SER A 391 11.74 26.44 -13.29
CA SER A 391 12.89 25.71 -12.79
C SER A 391 12.58 24.22 -12.61
N ARG A 392 11.43 23.90 -12.00
CA ARG A 392 10.99 22.51 -11.82
C ARG A 392 10.74 21.80 -13.14
N TRP A 393 10.20 22.51 -14.14
CA TRP A 393 10.03 21.97 -15.48
C TRP A 393 11.37 21.60 -16.12
N LYS A 394 12.37 22.49 -16.05
CA LYS A 394 13.72 22.21 -16.55
C LYS A 394 14.34 20.98 -15.87
N ASP A 395 14.17 20.85 -14.56
CA ASP A 395 14.62 19.67 -13.82
C ASP A 395 13.92 18.39 -14.33
N TYR A 396 12.60 18.45 -14.51
CA TYR A 396 11.78 17.34 -14.97
C TYR A 396 12.20 16.86 -16.36
N VAL A 397 12.34 17.78 -17.33
CA VAL A 397 12.85 17.45 -18.68
C VAL A 397 14.24 16.84 -18.58
N GLY A 398 15.14 17.47 -17.80
CA GLY A 398 16.47 16.95 -17.58
C GLY A 398 16.45 15.52 -17.06
N ILE A 399 15.56 15.18 -16.13
CA ILE A 399 15.40 13.83 -15.57
C ILE A 399 15.05 12.82 -16.66
N LEU A 400 14.07 13.14 -17.52
CA LEU A 400 13.69 12.26 -18.61
C LEU A 400 14.86 12.03 -19.59
N GLU A 401 15.61 13.08 -19.92
CA GLU A 401 16.76 12.99 -20.81
C GLU A 401 17.90 12.15 -20.23
N LYS A 402 18.41 12.51 -19.03
CA LYS A 402 19.62 11.86 -18.48
C LYS A 402 19.33 10.47 -17.89
N SER A 403 18.09 10.18 -17.48
CA SER A 403 17.70 8.80 -17.12
C SER A 403 17.59 7.89 -18.34
N GLY A 404 17.52 8.46 -19.55
CA GLY A 404 17.32 7.73 -20.79
C GLY A 404 15.86 7.50 -21.15
N ARG A 405 14.90 7.78 -20.25
CA ARG A 405 13.45 7.59 -20.51
C ARG A 405 12.97 8.29 -21.77
N TRP A 406 13.53 9.46 -22.06
CA TRP A 406 13.24 10.20 -23.29
C TRP A 406 13.44 9.39 -24.58
N LYS A 407 14.42 8.49 -24.59
CA LYS A 407 14.70 7.62 -25.75
C LYS A 407 13.82 6.37 -25.76
N GLU A 408 13.31 5.99 -24.59
CA GLU A 408 12.66 4.71 -24.38
C GLU A 408 11.13 4.80 -24.30
N VAL A 409 10.55 6.00 -24.25
CA VAL A 409 9.11 6.27 -24.25
C VAL A 409 8.75 7.06 -25.51
N ASP A 410 7.81 6.54 -26.30
CA ASP A 410 7.41 7.15 -27.59
C ASP A 410 6.18 8.05 -27.46
N ASP A 411 5.37 7.80 -26.42
CA ASP A 411 4.11 8.49 -26.18
C ASP A 411 3.89 8.63 -24.67
N TYR A 412 3.67 9.85 -24.19
CA TYR A 412 3.37 10.15 -22.79
C TYR A 412 1.86 10.28 -22.51
N GLY A 413 1.03 10.05 -23.53
CA GLY A 413 -0.42 10.09 -23.48
C GLY A 413 -0.95 11.39 -22.88
N MET A 414 -1.73 11.22 -21.81
CA MET A 414 -2.45 12.31 -21.13
C MET A 414 -1.72 12.85 -19.89
N SER A 415 -0.51 12.36 -19.57
CA SER A 415 0.12 12.61 -18.26
C SER A 415 0.37 14.08 -17.96
N ILE A 416 0.72 14.86 -18.98
CA ILE A 416 1.06 16.27 -18.78
C ILE A 416 -0.20 17.11 -18.47
N LEU A 417 -1.39 16.64 -18.83
CA LEU A 417 -2.66 17.30 -18.51
C LEU A 417 -2.95 17.33 -17.00
N SER A 418 -2.42 16.37 -16.23
CA SER A 418 -2.78 16.20 -14.81
C SER A 418 -2.56 17.47 -13.98
N CYS A 419 -1.48 18.20 -14.23
CA CYS A 419 -1.19 19.43 -13.47
C CYS A 419 -2.20 20.55 -13.71
N ASP A 420 -2.68 20.72 -14.94
CA ASP A 420 -3.72 21.70 -15.26
C ASP A 420 -5.07 21.31 -14.64
N VAL A 421 -5.35 20.01 -14.52
CA VAL A 421 -6.53 19.50 -13.81
C VAL A 421 -6.46 19.80 -12.31
N TYR A 422 -5.36 19.42 -11.65
CA TYR A 422 -5.22 19.62 -10.20
C TYR A 422 -5.09 21.08 -9.77
N LYS A 423 -4.66 21.96 -10.67
CA LYS A 423 -4.64 23.41 -10.43
C LYS A 423 -6.01 23.96 -10.03
N ASN A 424 -7.10 23.42 -10.59
CA ASN A 424 -8.48 23.81 -10.24
C ASN A 424 -8.86 23.49 -8.78
N TYR A 425 -8.10 22.62 -8.14
CA TYR A 425 -8.30 22.22 -6.74
C TYR A 425 -7.26 22.85 -5.80
N ASN A 426 -6.35 23.69 -6.30
CA ASN A 426 -5.19 24.20 -5.58
C ASN A 426 -4.36 23.07 -4.92
N LYS A 427 -4.15 22.00 -5.69
CA LYS A 427 -3.44 20.77 -5.31
C LYS A 427 -2.58 20.28 -6.48
N THR A 428 -1.77 19.27 -6.22
CA THR A 428 -0.94 18.57 -7.22
C THR A 428 -1.20 17.06 -7.25
N ASN A 429 -1.99 16.55 -6.32
CA ASN A 429 -2.39 15.14 -6.24
C ASN A 429 -3.77 14.97 -5.58
N SER A 430 -4.35 13.79 -5.78
CA SER A 430 -5.62 13.34 -5.20
C SER A 430 -5.55 13.03 -3.69
N PHE A 431 -4.35 12.74 -3.16
CA PHE A 431 -4.12 12.20 -1.81
C PHE A 431 -4.16 13.26 -0.69
N SER A 432 -3.53 14.42 -0.91
CA SER A 432 -3.23 15.48 0.08
C SER A 432 -4.46 16.27 0.57
N SER A 433 -5.67 15.77 0.33
CA SER A 433 -6.91 16.49 0.55
C SER A 433 -8.05 15.55 0.89
N LYS A 434 -8.59 15.66 2.10
CA LYS A 434 -9.93 15.12 2.43
C LYS A 434 -11.05 15.78 1.60
N ALA A 435 -10.74 16.88 0.92
CA ALA A 435 -11.67 17.76 0.23
C ALA A 435 -11.74 17.57 -1.29
N VAL A 436 -10.99 16.64 -1.89
CA VAL A 436 -11.19 16.27 -3.31
C VAL A 436 -11.78 14.87 -3.40
N PRO A 437 -13.08 14.67 -3.08
CA PRO A 437 -13.70 13.36 -3.24
C PRO A 437 -13.82 12.97 -4.73
N ASN A 438 -13.97 13.95 -5.64
CA ASN A 438 -14.09 13.74 -7.08
C ASN A 438 -13.10 14.64 -7.83
N VAL A 439 -12.13 14.05 -8.53
CA VAL A 439 -11.28 14.78 -9.46
C VAL A 439 -12.04 14.88 -10.78
N CYS A 440 -12.75 16.00 -10.98
CA CYS A 440 -13.52 16.26 -12.18
C CYS A 440 -12.77 17.20 -13.14
N PHE A 441 -12.90 16.95 -14.43
CA PHE A 441 -12.42 17.80 -15.51
C PHE A 441 -13.36 17.71 -16.71
N ALA A 442 -13.66 18.83 -17.38
CA ALA A 442 -14.59 18.88 -18.52
C ALA A 442 -15.96 18.19 -18.24
N GLY A 443 -16.43 18.29 -16.99
CA GLY A 443 -17.69 17.71 -16.51
C GLY A 443 -17.69 16.19 -16.32
N ARG A 444 -16.54 15.53 -16.43
CA ARG A 444 -16.36 14.08 -16.26
C ARG A 444 -15.26 13.78 -15.23
N HIS A 445 -15.14 12.52 -14.78
CA HIS A 445 -14.04 12.10 -13.91
C HIS A 445 -12.72 12.14 -14.68
N TYR A 446 -11.65 12.66 -14.08
CA TYR A 446 -10.39 12.85 -14.80
C TYR A 446 -9.78 11.53 -15.28
N GLY A 447 -9.84 10.47 -14.48
CA GLY A 447 -9.35 9.14 -14.84
C GLY A 447 -9.96 8.61 -16.14
N SER A 448 -11.18 9.00 -16.49
CA SER A 448 -11.85 8.53 -17.72
C SER A 448 -11.11 8.97 -18.98
N PHE A 449 -10.50 10.15 -19.02
CA PHE A 449 -9.77 10.62 -20.22
C PHE A 449 -8.52 9.78 -20.50
N ILE A 450 -7.87 9.28 -19.44
CA ILE A 450 -6.66 8.45 -19.53
C ILE A 450 -7.03 7.03 -19.98
N LEU A 451 -8.13 6.50 -19.43
CA LEU A 451 -8.68 5.20 -19.81
C LEU A 451 -9.19 5.18 -21.25
N GLU A 452 -9.88 6.24 -21.68
CA GLU A 452 -10.31 6.41 -23.08
C GLU A 452 -9.12 6.50 -24.03
N TYR A 453 -8.07 7.23 -23.66
CA TYR A 453 -6.88 7.34 -24.49
C TYR A 453 -6.21 5.98 -24.73
N VAL A 454 -6.03 5.16 -23.69
CA VAL A 454 -5.43 3.82 -23.86
C VAL A 454 -6.38 2.87 -24.59
N LYS A 455 -7.69 2.99 -24.37
CA LYS A 455 -8.70 2.24 -25.15
C LYS A 455 -8.52 2.51 -26.64
N GLU A 456 -8.58 3.78 -27.06
CA GLU A 456 -8.40 4.20 -28.46
C GLU A 456 -7.01 3.81 -29.00
N TYR A 457 -5.94 3.96 -28.19
CA TYR A 457 -4.59 3.55 -28.58
C TYR A 457 -4.51 2.06 -28.90
N THR A 458 -5.09 1.20 -28.05
CA THR A 458 -5.07 -0.26 -28.27
C THR A 458 -5.94 -0.65 -29.46
N GLU A 459 -7.10 0.00 -29.65
CA GLU A 459 -7.99 -0.18 -30.80
C GLU A 459 -7.30 0.06 -32.13
N LEU A 460 -6.64 1.21 -32.24
CA LEU A 460 -6.00 1.65 -33.49
C LEU A 460 -4.81 0.78 -33.86
N ASN A 461 -4.16 0.16 -32.87
CA ASN A 461 -2.86 -0.49 -33.02
C ASN A 461 -2.86 -2.01 -32.79
N ASP A 462 -4.00 -2.63 -32.48
CA ASP A 462 -4.08 -4.07 -32.19
C ASP A 462 -3.41 -4.93 -33.28
N MET A 463 -3.69 -4.60 -34.54
CA MET A 463 -3.17 -5.32 -35.71
C MET A 463 -2.05 -4.57 -36.46
N ALA A 464 -1.37 -3.64 -35.80
CA ALA A 464 -0.21 -2.94 -36.38
C ALA A 464 0.98 -3.89 -36.62
N ALA A 465 1.89 -3.50 -37.53
CA ALA A 465 3.13 -4.22 -37.79
C ALA A 465 4.13 -4.12 -36.66
N GLN A 466 4.19 -2.93 -36.05
CA GLN A 466 5.02 -2.68 -34.89
C GLN A 466 4.22 -3.06 -33.63
N PRO A 467 4.71 -3.98 -32.79
CA PRO A 467 4.03 -4.30 -31.54
C PRO A 467 4.20 -3.15 -30.54
N PHE A 468 3.36 -3.10 -29.50
CA PHE A 468 3.48 -2.07 -28.45
C PHE A 468 3.51 -2.61 -27.01
N LEU A 469 4.15 -1.84 -26.13
CA LEU A 469 4.02 -1.89 -24.69
C LEU A 469 3.33 -0.60 -24.22
N ALA A 470 2.13 -0.71 -23.70
CA ALA A 470 1.41 0.39 -23.07
C ALA A 470 1.39 0.19 -21.55
N TYR A 471 1.72 1.22 -20.79
CA TYR A 471 1.63 1.24 -19.33
C TYR A 471 0.85 2.48 -18.87
N THR A 472 -0.29 2.26 -18.24
CA THR A 472 -1.18 3.29 -17.70
C THR A 472 -1.24 3.17 -16.18
N HIS A 473 -0.96 4.25 -15.46
CA HIS A 473 -0.93 4.31 -14.00
C HIS A 473 -1.98 5.31 -13.48
N LEU A 474 -2.99 4.80 -12.77
CA LEU A 474 -4.04 5.60 -12.16
C LEU A 474 -3.87 5.64 -10.65
N LEU A 475 -4.20 6.79 -10.06
CA LEU A 475 -4.11 7.06 -8.63
C LEU A 475 -5.48 7.37 -8.01
N THR A 476 -6.56 6.95 -8.66
CA THR A 476 -7.91 7.19 -8.19
C THR A 476 -8.16 6.49 -6.85
N SER A 477 -7.67 5.26 -6.69
CA SER A 477 -7.76 4.48 -5.45
C SER A 477 -6.68 4.85 -4.41
N HIS A 478 -5.68 5.65 -4.77
CA HIS A 478 -4.71 6.22 -3.82
C HIS A 478 -5.35 7.37 -3.01
N ASP A 479 -6.31 7.03 -2.15
CA ASP A 479 -7.05 7.96 -1.31
C ASP A 479 -6.94 7.61 0.20
N THR A 480 -7.72 8.30 1.02
CA THR A 480 -7.73 8.11 2.49
C THR A 480 -8.98 7.42 3.01
N ASN A 481 -9.91 7.00 2.13
CA ASN A 481 -11.22 6.47 2.54
C ASN A 481 -11.71 5.23 1.75
N GLY A 482 -11.01 4.84 0.69
CA GLY A 482 -11.30 3.72 -0.20
C GLY A 482 -12.64 3.86 -0.94
N ARG A 483 -12.97 5.06 -1.42
CA ARG A 483 -14.27 5.27 -2.11
C ARG A 483 -14.13 5.87 -3.49
N ARG A 484 -13.07 6.61 -3.76
CA ARG A 484 -12.93 7.34 -5.03
C ARG A 484 -12.84 6.41 -6.23
N ILE A 485 -12.31 5.20 -6.06
CA ILE A 485 -12.17 4.20 -7.14
C ILE A 485 -13.49 3.85 -7.85
N VAL A 486 -14.64 4.06 -7.20
CA VAL A 486 -15.96 3.85 -7.85
C VAL A 486 -16.17 4.80 -9.04
N ASN A 487 -15.45 5.94 -9.09
CA ASN A 487 -15.49 6.88 -10.20
C ASN A 487 -14.94 6.29 -11.51
N ASP A 488 -14.09 5.27 -11.43
CA ASP A 488 -13.45 4.66 -12.61
C ASP A 488 -14.18 3.40 -13.08
N ASP A 489 -15.18 2.90 -12.33
CA ASP A 489 -15.86 1.62 -12.60
C ASP A 489 -16.49 1.56 -14.00
N GLU A 490 -17.06 2.66 -14.47
CA GLU A 490 -17.67 2.70 -15.80
C GLU A 490 -16.63 2.69 -16.92
N SER A 491 -15.58 3.50 -16.81
CA SER A 491 -14.53 3.59 -17.82
C SER A 491 -13.62 2.37 -17.84
N LEU A 492 -13.36 1.75 -16.69
CA LEU A 492 -12.64 0.48 -16.60
C LEU A 492 -13.47 -0.65 -17.21
N ALA A 493 -14.77 -0.73 -16.89
CA ALA A 493 -15.67 -1.71 -17.50
C ALA A 493 -15.69 -1.60 -19.04
N ASP A 494 -15.78 -0.39 -19.57
CA ASP A 494 -15.75 -0.13 -21.02
C ASP A 494 -14.39 -0.51 -21.64
N LEU A 495 -13.27 -0.06 -21.05
CA LEU A 495 -11.92 -0.40 -21.50
C LEU A 495 -11.71 -1.92 -21.56
N PHE A 496 -12.10 -2.66 -20.51
CA PHE A 496 -11.85 -4.09 -20.46
C PHE A 496 -12.82 -4.91 -21.31
N HIS A 497 -14.06 -4.46 -21.47
CA HIS A 497 -14.96 -5.04 -22.46
C HIS A 497 -14.36 -4.90 -23.86
N HIS A 498 -13.82 -3.72 -24.17
CA HIS A 498 -13.12 -3.50 -25.43
C HIS A 498 -11.87 -4.37 -25.58
N ALA A 499 -11.00 -4.39 -24.56
CA ALA A 499 -9.77 -5.16 -24.54
C ALA A 499 -10.00 -6.65 -24.82
N ALA A 500 -11.12 -7.22 -24.38
CA ALA A 500 -11.49 -8.61 -24.61
C ALA A 500 -11.91 -8.93 -26.05
N HIS A 501 -12.14 -7.92 -26.90
CA HIS A 501 -12.44 -8.08 -28.32
C HIS A 501 -11.21 -7.85 -29.22
N LEU A 502 -10.09 -7.43 -28.65
CA LEU A 502 -8.82 -7.33 -29.35
C LEU A 502 -8.29 -8.73 -29.68
N ARG A 503 -7.54 -8.84 -30.78
CA ARG A 503 -7.06 -10.14 -31.30
C ARG A 503 -5.60 -10.41 -30.98
N ASN A 504 -4.79 -9.35 -30.88
CA ASN A 504 -3.34 -9.46 -30.75
C ASN A 504 -2.78 -8.64 -29.57
N THR A 505 -3.63 -8.32 -28.58
CA THR A 505 -3.25 -7.53 -27.40
C THR A 505 -3.59 -8.27 -26.11
N VAL A 506 -2.56 -8.59 -25.30
CA VAL A 506 -2.75 -9.05 -23.92
C VAL A 506 -2.95 -7.84 -23.02
N THR A 507 -4.06 -7.81 -22.26
CA THR A 507 -4.33 -6.74 -21.30
C THR A 507 -4.19 -7.25 -19.87
N ILE A 508 -3.38 -6.57 -19.07
CA ILE A 508 -3.06 -6.92 -17.69
C ILE A 508 -3.58 -5.81 -16.78
N PHE A 509 -4.53 -6.13 -15.91
CA PHE A 509 -5.01 -5.22 -14.88
C PHE A 509 -4.37 -5.58 -13.54
N ILE A 510 -3.60 -4.65 -12.96
CA ILE A 510 -2.83 -4.86 -11.74
C ILE A 510 -3.02 -3.74 -10.74
N SER A 511 -2.64 -4.00 -9.50
CA SER A 511 -2.31 -2.95 -8.54
C SER A 511 -0.93 -3.18 -7.96
N ASP A 512 -0.31 -2.15 -7.41
CA ASP A 512 0.96 -2.23 -6.70
C ASP A 512 0.76 -2.80 -5.28
N HIS A 513 -0.24 -2.29 -4.57
CA HIS A 513 -0.63 -2.72 -3.22
C HIS A 513 -2.11 -2.38 -2.95
N GLY A 514 -2.60 -2.65 -1.74
CA GLY A 514 -3.94 -2.21 -1.32
C GLY A 514 -3.94 -0.89 -0.54
N GLY A 515 -5.13 -0.42 -0.17
CA GLY A 515 -5.35 0.90 0.45
C GLY A 515 -4.79 1.07 1.87
N ARG A 516 -3.46 1.26 2.00
CA ARG A 516 -2.76 1.40 3.29
C ARG A 516 -3.13 2.67 4.06
N ALA A 517 -3.46 3.76 3.38
CA ALA A 517 -3.69 5.07 3.99
C ALA A 517 -5.14 5.29 4.48
N THR A 518 -5.96 4.23 4.48
CA THR A 518 -7.37 4.28 4.89
C THR A 518 -7.52 4.01 6.38
N ASP A 519 -8.59 4.55 6.99
CA ASP A 519 -8.96 4.17 8.36
C ASP A 519 -9.23 2.66 8.49
N PHE A 520 -9.75 2.04 7.43
CA PHE A 520 -9.95 0.58 7.40
C PHE A 520 -8.63 -0.17 7.58
N ALA A 521 -7.58 0.18 6.83
CA ALA A 521 -6.25 -0.40 7.01
C ALA A 521 -5.60 -0.02 8.35
N ALA A 522 -5.82 1.20 8.84
CA ALA A 522 -5.24 1.61 10.11
C ALA A 522 -5.77 0.79 11.29
N TYR A 523 -7.10 0.61 11.37
CA TYR A 523 -7.80 0.16 12.58
C TYR A 523 -8.34 -1.27 12.56
N THR A 524 -8.29 -1.99 11.43
CA THR A 524 -8.83 -3.35 11.32
C THR A 524 -7.73 -4.36 10.99
N THR A 525 -8.00 -5.66 11.17
CA THR A 525 -7.09 -6.73 10.71
C THR A 525 -7.20 -6.95 9.22
N GLN A 526 -8.44 -7.07 8.73
CA GLN A 526 -8.69 -7.23 7.31
C GLN A 526 -8.07 -6.12 6.45
N GLY A 527 -8.21 -4.84 6.84
CA GLY A 527 -7.65 -3.74 6.06
C GLY A 527 -6.11 -3.76 5.96
N ARG A 528 -5.41 -4.31 6.96
CA ARG A 528 -3.95 -4.45 6.89
C ARG A 528 -3.49 -5.58 6.00
N GLU A 529 -4.23 -6.68 5.99
CA GLU A 529 -3.97 -7.78 5.06
C GLU A 529 -4.21 -7.31 3.63
N GLU A 530 -5.34 -6.64 3.40
CA GLU A 530 -5.68 -6.08 2.10
C GLU A 530 -4.65 -5.08 1.59
N ALA A 531 -4.01 -4.29 2.47
CA ALA A 531 -2.93 -3.39 2.09
C ALA A 531 -1.74 -4.11 1.42
N ASN A 532 -1.56 -5.41 1.69
CA ASN A 532 -0.49 -6.24 1.11
C ASN A 532 -0.99 -7.20 0.02
N GLN A 533 -2.29 -7.15 -0.33
CA GLN A 533 -2.93 -8.03 -1.30
C GLN A 533 -3.38 -7.24 -2.55
N PRO A 534 -2.46 -6.92 -3.47
CA PRO A 534 -2.79 -6.36 -4.76
C PRO A 534 -3.65 -7.31 -5.60
N LEU A 535 -4.17 -6.80 -6.71
CA LEU A 535 -4.88 -7.58 -7.72
C LEU A 535 -3.99 -7.85 -8.93
N LEU A 536 -4.29 -8.94 -9.64
CA LEU A 536 -3.72 -9.28 -10.95
C LEU A 536 -4.77 -10.05 -11.75
N PHE A 537 -5.21 -9.45 -12.84
CA PHE A 537 -6.05 -10.05 -13.85
C PHE A 537 -5.36 -9.99 -15.21
N ILE A 538 -5.54 -11.02 -16.03
CA ILE A 538 -4.96 -11.08 -17.37
C ILE A 538 -6.06 -11.49 -18.36
N ILE A 539 -6.34 -10.62 -19.32
CA ILE A 539 -7.21 -10.88 -20.47
C ILE A 539 -6.32 -11.33 -21.63
N ILE A 540 -6.57 -12.53 -22.14
CA ILE A 540 -5.77 -13.15 -23.20
C ILE A 540 -6.70 -13.50 -24.37
N PRO A 541 -6.54 -12.86 -25.54
CA PRO A 541 -7.25 -13.26 -26.76
C PRO A 541 -7.02 -14.71 -27.12
N HIS A 542 -8.03 -15.38 -27.68
CA HIS A 542 -7.93 -16.80 -28.05
C HIS A 542 -6.77 -17.06 -29.03
N GLU A 543 -6.54 -16.16 -29.99
CA GLU A 543 -5.41 -16.28 -30.93
C GLU A 543 -4.05 -16.23 -30.24
N ILE A 544 -3.91 -15.45 -29.17
CA ILE A 544 -2.68 -15.40 -28.37
C ILE A 544 -2.58 -16.65 -27.49
N SER A 545 -3.70 -17.13 -26.96
CA SER A 545 -3.73 -18.38 -26.17
C SER A 545 -3.25 -19.57 -27.01
N GLU A 546 -3.71 -19.68 -28.26
CA GLU A 546 -3.24 -20.67 -29.24
C GLU A 546 -1.75 -20.50 -29.55
N PHE A 547 -1.31 -19.26 -29.74
CA PHE A 547 0.11 -18.95 -30.00
C PHE A 547 1.03 -19.30 -28.81
N LEU A 548 0.60 -19.04 -27.58
CA LEU A 548 1.34 -19.37 -26.36
C LEU A 548 1.33 -20.89 -26.09
N GLY A 549 0.29 -21.58 -26.54
CA GLY A 549 0.12 -23.02 -26.45
C GLY A 549 -0.19 -23.54 -25.03
N PRO A 550 -0.54 -24.83 -24.94
CA PRO A 550 -1.13 -25.41 -23.73
C PRO A 550 -0.17 -25.43 -22.54
N GLU A 551 1.15 -25.56 -22.74
CA GLU A 551 2.10 -25.56 -21.62
C GLU A 551 2.08 -24.22 -20.84
N VAL A 552 2.12 -23.10 -21.59
CA VAL A 552 2.10 -21.76 -21.01
C VAL A 552 0.73 -21.45 -20.41
N MET A 553 -0.35 -21.80 -21.13
CA MET A 553 -1.71 -21.58 -20.63
C MET A 553 -1.98 -22.40 -19.36
N ASN A 554 -1.53 -23.66 -19.29
CA ASN A 554 -1.61 -24.49 -18.08
C ASN A 554 -0.83 -23.87 -16.92
N ALA A 555 0.39 -23.37 -17.18
CA ALA A 555 1.17 -22.68 -16.16
C ALA A 555 0.43 -21.46 -15.59
N LEU A 556 -0.13 -20.62 -16.45
CA LEU A 556 -0.93 -19.47 -16.04
C LEU A 556 -2.15 -19.89 -15.22
N VAL A 557 -2.85 -20.95 -15.64
CA VAL A 557 -4.03 -21.48 -14.93
C VAL A 557 -3.70 -21.99 -13.54
N VAL A 558 -2.66 -22.81 -13.39
CA VAL A 558 -2.27 -23.33 -12.06
C VAL A 558 -1.76 -22.19 -11.16
N ASN A 559 -1.10 -21.18 -11.75
CA ASN A 559 -0.56 -20.04 -11.03
C ASN A 559 -1.62 -19.11 -10.44
N GLN A 560 -2.86 -19.13 -10.94
CA GLN A 560 -3.99 -18.40 -10.33
C GLN A 560 -4.14 -18.73 -8.83
N ASN A 561 -3.79 -19.96 -8.44
CA ASN A 561 -3.90 -20.47 -7.07
C ASN A 561 -2.55 -20.56 -6.32
N ARG A 562 -1.45 -20.09 -6.92
CA ARG A 562 -0.11 -20.06 -6.33
C ARG A 562 0.18 -18.70 -5.73
N LEU A 563 1.06 -18.67 -4.73
CA LEU A 563 1.58 -17.43 -4.18
C LEU A 563 2.50 -16.77 -5.22
N VAL A 564 2.07 -15.65 -5.80
CA VAL A 564 2.78 -14.90 -6.86
C VAL A 564 3.00 -13.45 -6.46
N GLY A 565 3.87 -12.71 -7.16
CA GLY A 565 4.07 -11.27 -6.97
C GLY A 565 4.53 -10.56 -8.23
N HIS A 566 4.75 -9.25 -8.16
CA HIS A 566 5.17 -8.43 -9.31
C HIS A 566 6.48 -8.88 -9.95
N GLU A 567 7.35 -9.55 -9.19
CA GLU A 567 8.56 -10.15 -9.72
C GLU A 567 8.27 -11.29 -10.71
N ASP A 568 7.28 -12.13 -10.42
CA ASP A 568 6.89 -13.22 -11.33
C ASP A 568 6.34 -12.65 -12.64
N LEU A 569 5.57 -11.56 -12.55
CA LEU A 569 5.08 -10.83 -13.71
C LEU A 569 6.21 -10.18 -14.51
N HIS A 570 7.19 -9.56 -13.84
CA HIS A 570 8.40 -9.03 -14.51
C HIS A 570 9.10 -10.10 -15.33
N HIS A 571 9.36 -11.26 -14.73
CA HIS A 571 10.05 -12.37 -15.41
C HIS A 571 9.24 -12.89 -16.60
N SER A 572 7.91 -12.93 -16.51
CA SER A 572 7.05 -13.23 -17.67
C SER A 572 7.29 -12.23 -18.80
N LEU A 573 7.11 -10.94 -18.49
CA LEU A 573 7.15 -9.84 -19.47
C LEU A 573 8.51 -9.77 -20.19
N VAL A 574 9.61 -9.89 -19.45
CA VAL A 574 10.96 -9.87 -20.04
C VAL A 574 11.25 -11.15 -20.82
N SER A 575 10.83 -12.32 -20.35
CA SER A 575 11.15 -13.60 -21.02
C SER A 575 10.50 -13.76 -22.40
N ILE A 576 9.42 -13.02 -22.69
CA ILE A 576 8.82 -12.97 -24.04
C ILE A 576 9.82 -12.41 -25.05
N LEU A 577 10.66 -11.46 -24.63
CA LEU A 577 11.64 -10.80 -25.50
C LEU A 577 12.86 -11.69 -25.77
N ASP A 578 13.26 -12.53 -24.80
CA ASP A 578 14.42 -13.42 -24.86
C ASP A 578 14.27 -14.61 -25.85
N THR A 579 13.14 -14.64 -26.57
CA THR A 579 12.80 -15.62 -27.61
C THR A 579 13.39 -15.28 -28.98
N ASP A 580 13.98 -14.10 -29.14
CA ASP A 580 14.61 -13.64 -30.38
C ASP A 580 16.12 -13.95 -30.41
N PRO A 581 16.59 -14.85 -31.30
CA PRO A 581 18.01 -15.20 -31.40
C PRO A 581 18.92 -14.03 -31.82
N ASN A 582 18.37 -12.93 -32.34
CA ASN A 582 19.16 -11.75 -32.73
C ASN A 582 19.53 -10.83 -31.55
N ILE A 583 18.99 -11.06 -30.35
CA ILE A 583 19.24 -10.19 -29.17
C ILE A 583 20.49 -10.61 -28.38
N TRP A 584 21.08 -11.78 -28.67
CA TRP A 584 22.25 -12.32 -27.96
C TRP A 584 23.60 -12.11 -28.68
N GLY A 585 23.74 -11.00 -29.42
CA GLY A 585 25.05 -10.44 -29.72
C GLY A 585 25.41 -9.45 -28.63
N THR A 586 26.35 -9.82 -27.74
CA THR A 586 26.92 -8.98 -26.65
C THR A 586 26.07 -8.87 -25.37
N HIS A 587 26.16 -9.88 -24.49
CA HIS A 587 26.37 -9.69 -23.05
C HIS A 587 26.65 -11.06 -22.43
N THR A 588 27.89 -11.25 -21.99
CA THR A 588 28.36 -12.43 -21.25
C THR A 588 27.87 -12.37 -19.81
N GLU A 589 26.86 -13.17 -19.48
CA GLU A 589 26.71 -13.72 -18.14
C GLU A 589 26.47 -15.23 -18.27
N ASP A 590 27.45 -16.00 -17.80
CA ASP A 590 27.43 -17.46 -17.82
C ASP A 590 26.21 -18.02 -17.07
N PRO A 591 25.45 -18.97 -17.65
CA PRO A 591 24.49 -19.76 -16.88
C PRO A 591 25.24 -20.83 -16.04
N PRO A 592 24.70 -21.25 -14.88
CA PRO A 592 25.27 -22.36 -14.14
C PRO A 592 25.16 -23.65 -14.96
N LYS A 593 26.31 -24.23 -15.31
CA LYS A 593 26.40 -25.59 -15.86
C LYS A 593 25.91 -26.58 -14.80
N ASN A 594 24.72 -27.15 -14.99
CA ASN A 594 24.39 -28.55 -14.74
C ASN A 594 22.87 -28.77 -14.80
N ARG A 595 22.38 -29.24 -15.95
CA ARG A 595 21.22 -30.16 -16.02
C ARG A 595 21.32 -30.95 -17.34
N VAL A 596 21.62 -32.23 -17.19
CA VAL A 596 21.59 -33.24 -18.26
C VAL A 596 20.13 -33.40 -18.70
N LEU A 597 19.84 -33.13 -19.96
CA LEU A 597 18.55 -33.42 -20.59
C LEU A 597 18.59 -34.85 -21.14
N HIS A 598 17.67 -35.69 -20.67
CA HIS A 598 17.33 -36.94 -21.34
C HIS A 598 16.52 -36.60 -22.60
N ALA A 599 17.04 -36.99 -23.76
CA ALA A 599 16.33 -36.92 -25.04
C ALA A 599 15.47 -38.17 -25.23
N ASP A 600 14.20 -37.96 -25.60
CA ASP A 600 13.26 -39.00 -26.05
C ASP A 600 13.61 -39.44 -27.49
N PRO A 601 13.77 -40.75 -27.79
CA PRO A 601 14.23 -41.22 -29.11
C PRO A 601 13.14 -41.29 -30.19
N ASN A 602 11.86 -41.06 -29.90
CA ASN A 602 10.80 -41.33 -30.88
C ASN A 602 10.37 -40.08 -31.65
N GLY A 603 11.12 -39.79 -32.71
CA GLY A 603 10.81 -38.76 -33.69
C GLY A 603 9.48 -39.03 -34.42
N HIS A 604 8.57 -38.06 -34.32
CA HIS A 604 7.46 -37.89 -35.26
C HIS A 604 7.54 -36.48 -35.86
N HIS A 605 7.55 -36.43 -37.19
CA HIS A 605 7.61 -35.23 -38.02
C HIS A 605 6.55 -34.20 -37.59
N ARG A 606 6.98 -33.05 -37.05
CA ARG A 606 6.10 -31.90 -36.79
C ARG A 606 6.20 -30.89 -37.95
N ASN A 607 5.02 -30.44 -38.36
CA ASN A 607 4.73 -29.41 -39.35
C ASN A 607 5.54 -28.10 -39.07
N PRO A 608 6.24 -27.48 -40.03
CA PRO A 608 7.10 -26.31 -39.79
C PRO A 608 6.36 -25.02 -39.39
N ASN A 609 5.02 -24.99 -39.49
CA ASN A 609 4.21 -23.79 -39.25
C ASN A 609 3.70 -23.62 -37.80
N VAL A 610 4.10 -24.50 -36.87
CA VAL A 610 3.81 -24.32 -35.44
C VAL A 610 5.04 -23.71 -34.78
N GLY A 611 4.94 -22.43 -34.39
CA GLY A 611 5.99 -21.73 -33.67
C GLY A 611 6.44 -22.54 -32.45
N VAL A 612 7.69 -22.98 -32.44
CA VAL A 612 8.28 -23.67 -31.29
C VAL A 612 8.30 -22.70 -30.11
N ILE A 613 7.48 -22.97 -29.09
CA ILE A 613 7.52 -22.26 -27.80
C ILE A 613 8.93 -22.43 -27.23
N PRO A 614 9.70 -21.35 -27.01
CA PRO A 614 11.08 -21.49 -26.59
C PRO A 614 11.18 -22.03 -25.15
N THR A 615 12.15 -22.90 -24.92
CA THR A 615 12.55 -23.46 -23.62
C THR A 615 13.02 -22.41 -22.58
N ARG A 616 12.85 -21.11 -22.87
CA ARG A 616 13.39 -19.97 -22.11
C ARG A 616 12.34 -19.09 -21.41
N LEU A 617 11.03 -19.35 -21.56
CA LEU A 617 9.99 -18.59 -20.84
C LEU A 617 10.10 -18.77 -19.31
N ARG A 618 9.87 -17.69 -18.55
CA ARG A 618 10.04 -17.63 -17.09
C ARG A 618 8.83 -16.95 -16.43
N GLY A 619 8.87 -16.83 -15.10
CA GLY A 619 7.81 -16.17 -14.32
C GLY A 619 6.52 -16.97 -14.34
N LEU A 620 5.40 -16.29 -14.58
CA LEU A 620 4.06 -16.86 -14.64
C LEU A 620 3.85 -17.84 -15.82
N PHE A 621 4.74 -17.85 -16.82
CA PHE A 621 4.70 -18.82 -17.92
C PHE A 621 5.27 -20.20 -17.56
N LYS A 622 5.70 -20.38 -16.30
CA LYS A 622 6.03 -21.68 -15.72
C LYS A 622 5.26 -21.86 -14.41
N PRO A 623 4.92 -23.10 -14.02
CA PRO A 623 4.29 -23.33 -12.73
C PRO A 623 5.16 -22.82 -11.58
N VAL A 624 4.64 -21.86 -10.83
CA VAL A 624 5.23 -21.40 -9.58
C VAL A 624 5.10 -22.56 -8.56
N PRO A 625 6.12 -22.82 -7.71
CA PRO A 625 6.07 -23.92 -6.75
C PRO A 625 4.83 -23.87 -5.84
N LEU A 626 4.17 -25.02 -5.62
CA LEU A 626 2.99 -25.17 -4.75
C LEU A 626 3.31 -24.82 -3.30
N ASP A 627 4.53 -25.12 -2.90
CA ASP A 627 5.09 -24.98 -1.56
C ASP A 627 5.75 -23.61 -1.34
N ARG A 628 5.63 -22.67 -2.30
CA ARG A 628 6.27 -21.36 -2.17
C ARG A 628 5.77 -20.60 -0.94
N THR A 629 6.69 -20.09 -0.14
CA THR A 629 6.40 -19.29 1.06
C THR A 629 6.68 -17.80 0.84
N CYS A 630 6.15 -16.96 1.72
CA CYS A 630 6.45 -15.51 1.73
C CYS A 630 7.96 -15.22 1.93
N GLU A 631 8.68 -16.07 2.66
CA GLU A 631 10.12 -15.92 2.85
C GLU A 631 10.89 -16.07 1.52
N GLN A 632 10.49 -17.04 0.69
CA GLN A 632 11.08 -17.26 -0.63
C GLN A 632 10.75 -16.14 -1.63
N MET A 633 9.67 -15.38 -1.40
CA MET A 633 9.34 -14.19 -2.19
C MET A 633 10.26 -13.00 -1.92
N THR A 634 11.15 -13.09 -0.92
CA THR A 634 12.01 -11.97 -0.50
C THR A 634 11.22 -10.70 -0.17
N ILE A 635 9.99 -10.85 0.36
CA ILE A 635 9.21 -9.71 0.85
C ILE A 635 9.90 -9.07 2.04
N ARG A 636 9.70 -7.76 2.22
CA ARG A 636 10.30 -7.07 3.36
C ARG A 636 9.63 -7.53 4.67
N TRP A 637 10.38 -7.61 5.75
CA TRP A 637 9.93 -8.18 7.03
C TRP A 637 8.73 -7.43 7.66
N ASP A 638 8.50 -6.17 7.32
CA ASP A 638 7.39 -5.33 7.80
C ASP A 638 6.10 -5.54 7.01
N VAL A 639 6.11 -6.41 6.00
CA VAL A 639 4.94 -6.83 5.24
C VAL A 639 4.25 -7.98 5.98
N LEU A 640 2.91 -8.00 5.93
CA LEU A 640 2.13 -9.14 6.40
C LEU A 640 2.07 -10.18 5.29
N CYS A 641 2.37 -11.43 5.63
CA CYS A 641 2.28 -12.52 4.68
C CYS A 641 0.82 -12.83 4.37
N LEU A 642 0.48 -12.95 3.09
CA LEU A 642 -0.87 -13.34 2.68
C LEU A 642 -1.24 -14.78 3.10
N CYS A 643 -0.23 -15.63 3.30
CA CYS A 643 -0.41 -17.03 3.67
C CYS A 643 -0.69 -17.17 5.17
N GLU A 644 -1.86 -17.68 5.50
CA GLU A 644 -2.28 -17.95 6.87
C GLU A 644 -1.30 -18.89 7.58
N GLY A 645 -0.98 -18.56 8.84
CA GLY A 645 -0.10 -19.37 9.69
C GLY A 645 1.39 -19.31 9.32
N MET A 646 1.79 -18.57 8.28
CA MET A 646 3.20 -18.44 7.87
C MET A 646 3.92 -17.25 8.52
N ASP A 647 3.21 -16.35 9.20
CA ASP A 647 3.83 -15.34 10.07
C ASP A 647 4.23 -15.98 11.42
N THR A 648 5.48 -15.79 11.86
CA THR A 648 5.99 -16.27 13.17
C THR A 648 5.42 -15.43 14.33
N THR A 649 4.14 -15.62 14.62
CA THR A 649 3.44 -14.86 15.67
C THR A 649 3.84 -15.29 17.07
N VAL A 650 3.82 -14.34 18.00
CA VAL A 650 4.06 -14.56 19.44
C VAL A 650 2.91 -13.92 20.23
N PRO A 651 2.50 -14.48 21.38
CA PRO A 651 1.46 -13.86 22.19
C PRO A 651 1.79 -12.40 22.53
N ASN A 652 0.83 -11.50 22.26
CA ASN A 652 0.98 -10.06 22.49
C ASN A 652 1.19 -9.69 23.98
N ASP A 653 0.82 -10.59 24.87
CA ASP A 653 0.97 -10.47 26.32
C ASP A 653 2.19 -11.21 26.89
N SER A 654 2.98 -11.86 26.02
CA SER A 654 4.23 -12.49 26.42
C SER A 654 5.20 -11.47 27.02
N GLU A 655 6.06 -11.96 27.91
CA GLU A 655 7.00 -11.13 28.66
C GLU A 655 7.91 -10.29 27.75
N ILE A 656 8.47 -10.93 26.72
CA ILE A 656 9.42 -10.30 25.81
C ILE A 656 8.76 -9.19 24.99
N VAL A 657 7.49 -9.38 24.60
CA VAL A 657 6.70 -8.39 23.86
C VAL A 657 6.35 -7.20 24.74
N GLN A 658 5.92 -7.45 25.98
CA GLN A 658 5.57 -6.39 26.93
C GLN A 658 6.80 -5.55 27.32
N TRP A 659 7.95 -6.20 27.54
CA TRP A 659 9.22 -5.54 27.80
C TRP A 659 9.65 -4.66 26.62
N ALA A 660 9.63 -5.19 25.39
CA ALA A 660 9.96 -4.44 24.18
C ALA A 660 8.99 -3.28 23.92
N ALA A 661 7.69 -3.46 24.20
CA ALA A 661 6.67 -2.42 24.02
C ALA A 661 6.87 -1.23 24.97
N GLU A 662 7.27 -1.47 26.22
CA GLU A 662 7.63 -0.39 27.15
C GLU A 662 8.85 0.40 26.66
N PHE A 663 9.85 -0.28 26.09
CA PHE A 663 11.00 0.37 25.45
C PHE A 663 10.58 1.20 24.24
N ALA A 664 9.73 0.66 23.37
CA ALA A 664 9.23 1.34 22.17
C ALA A 664 8.41 2.59 22.53
N LEU A 665 7.48 2.49 23.47
CA LEU A 665 6.68 3.62 23.96
C LEU A 665 7.55 4.70 24.61
N GLY A 666 8.52 4.28 25.43
CA GLY A 666 9.48 5.19 26.07
C GLY A 666 10.34 5.94 25.05
N THR A 667 10.89 5.21 24.09
CA THR A 667 11.70 5.76 22.99
C THR A 667 10.91 6.71 22.11
N LEU A 668 9.65 6.38 21.75
CA LEU A 668 8.77 7.28 21.00
C LEU A 668 8.56 8.61 21.72
N ASN A 669 8.24 8.57 23.02
CA ASN A 669 8.01 9.77 23.82
C ASN A 669 9.30 10.61 23.97
N ASN A 670 10.44 9.96 24.22
CA ASN A 670 11.74 10.64 24.29
C ASN A 670 12.08 11.33 22.97
N ARG A 671 11.86 10.67 21.82
CA ARG A 671 12.17 11.22 20.50
C ARG A 671 11.37 12.48 20.18
N ILE A 672 10.08 12.52 20.54
CA ILE A 672 9.23 13.72 20.37
C ILE A 672 9.78 14.89 21.22
N GLN A 673 10.07 14.64 22.50
CA GLN A 673 10.63 15.63 23.41
C GLN A 673 12.01 16.12 22.95
N GLU A 674 12.86 15.22 22.46
CA GLU A 674 14.20 15.53 21.95
C GLU A 674 14.16 16.39 20.68
N GLN A 675 13.30 16.05 19.71
CA GLN A 675 13.12 16.85 18.50
C GLN A 675 12.70 18.29 18.85
N TYR A 676 11.71 18.45 19.72
CA TYR A 676 11.24 19.77 20.14
C TYR A 676 12.34 20.57 20.85
N THR A 677 13.00 19.95 21.83
CA THR A 677 14.03 20.65 22.64
C THR A 677 15.28 21.00 21.84
N THR A 678 15.66 20.16 20.88
CA THR A 678 16.79 20.43 19.97
C THR A 678 16.44 21.58 19.03
N ALA A 679 15.27 21.53 18.38
CA ALA A 679 14.82 22.59 17.47
C ALA A 679 14.73 23.96 18.15
N LEU A 680 14.25 24.00 19.40
CA LEU A 680 14.23 25.24 20.19
C LEU A 680 15.62 25.82 20.43
N ARG A 681 16.61 24.98 20.80
CA ARG A 681 17.98 25.41 21.09
C ARG A 681 18.77 25.87 19.87
N SER A 682 18.45 25.32 18.70
CA SER A 682 19.12 25.67 17.44
C SER A 682 18.68 27.02 16.87
N LYS A 683 17.59 27.62 17.38
CA LYS A 683 17.09 28.92 16.90
C LYS A 683 17.84 30.09 17.55
N PRO A 684 18.26 31.12 16.79
CA PRO A 684 18.82 32.35 17.35
C PRO A 684 17.81 33.02 18.29
N GLY A 685 18.19 33.21 19.56
CA GLY A 685 17.28 33.74 20.61
C GLY A 685 16.29 32.72 21.19
N GLY A 686 16.35 31.44 20.78
CA GLY A 686 15.55 30.34 21.30
C GLY A 686 15.99 29.92 22.70
N ALA A 687 15.66 30.70 23.72
CA ALA A 687 15.88 30.31 25.11
C ALA A 687 14.71 29.46 25.65
N LEU A 688 15.02 28.41 26.40
CA LEU A 688 14.03 27.63 27.16
C LEU A 688 13.50 28.51 28.30
N THR A 689 12.39 29.21 28.06
CA THR A 689 11.79 30.17 29.01
C THR A 689 11.07 29.49 30.17
N SER A 690 10.62 30.28 31.16
CA SER A 690 9.74 29.78 32.25
C SER A 690 8.41 29.18 31.77
N GLY A 691 8.04 29.37 30.49
CA GLY A 691 6.89 28.73 29.83
C GLY A 691 7.21 27.39 29.16
N PHE A 692 8.47 26.96 29.16
CA PHE A 692 8.92 25.73 28.54
C PHE A 692 8.23 24.48 29.13
N TYR A 693 7.98 23.51 28.25
CA TYR A 693 7.43 22.20 28.58
C TYR A 693 7.93 21.19 27.56
N GLY A 694 8.44 20.03 28.02
CA GLY A 694 9.22 19.11 27.20
C GLY A 694 8.66 18.70 25.84
N TYR A 695 7.34 18.69 25.64
CA TYR A 695 6.71 18.21 24.40
C TYR A 695 6.16 19.32 23.49
N GLY A 696 6.31 20.59 23.87
CA GLY A 696 5.74 21.70 23.08
C GLY A 696 4.22 21.62 22.97
N ALA A 697 3.71 21.68 21.74
CA ALA A 697 2.32 21.47 21.37
C ALA A 697 1.94 19.98 21.26
N CYS A 698 2.92 19.10 21.03
CA CYS A 698 2.70 17.66 20.98
C CYS A 698 2.37 17.09 22.36
N GLN A 699 1.67 15.95 22.37
CA GLN A 699 1.28 15.26 23.59
C GLN A 699 2.10 13.99 23.81
N ARG A 700 2.32 13.66 25.07
CA ARG A 700 2.89 12.37 25.48
C ARG A 700 1.89 11.24 25.22
N TYR A 701 2.38 10.12 24.69
CA TYR A 701 1.62 8.91 24.42
C TYR A 701 1.62 7.91 25.55
N THR A 702 0.53 7.16 25.65
CA THR A 702 0.29 6.19 26.71
C THR A 702 -0.07 4.85 26.13
N GLY A 703 0.53 3.80 26.66
CA GLY A 703 0.41 2.46 26.10
C GLY A 703 -0.92 1.83 26.49
N THR A 704 -1.79 1.57 25.52
CA THR A 704 -3.11 0.95 25.77
C THR A 704 -3.19 -0.51 25.37
N GLY A 705 -2.44 -0.91 24.34
CA GLY A 705 -2.43 -2.29 23.86
C GLY A 705 -1.29 -2.56 22.90
N ILE A 706 -1.04 -3.85 22.68
CA ILE A 706 -0.04 -4.37 21.75
C ILE A 706 -0.75 -5.42 20.89
N THR A 707 -0.51 -5.42 19.59
CA THR A 707 -1.07 -6.39 18.66
C THR A 707 -0.02 -6.85 17.65
N ARG A 708 -0.29 -8.00 17.01
CA ARG A 708 0.52 -8.56 15.90
C ARG A 708 2.00 -8.70 16.22
N ALA A 709 2.33 -9.16 17.43
CA ALA A 709 3.71 -9.45 17.78
C ALA A 709 4.24 -10.64 16.97
N ARG A 710 5.41 -10.45 16.36
CA ARG A 710 6.16 -11.45 15.60
C ARG A 710 7.59 -11.50 16.12
N HIS A 711 8.14 -12.70 16.24
CA HIS A 711 9.49 -12.92 16.72
C HIS A 711 10.29 -13.67 15.66
N ILE A 712 11.47 -13.13 15.35
CA ILE A 712 12.38 -13.66 14.35
C ILE A 712 13.76 -13.76 15.00
N VAL A 713 14.41 -14.91 14.86
CA VAL A 713 15.79 -15.10 15.33
C VAL A 713 16.72 -14.96 14.13
N VAL A 714 17.72 -14.08 14.23
CA VAL A 714 18.71 -13.84 13.16
C VAL A 714 20.11 -13.94 13.77
N GLU A 715 20.80 -15.05 13.49
CA GLU A 715 22.14 -15.34 14.01
C GLU A 715 22.21 -15.27 15.55
N LEU A 716 22.82 -14.22 16.11
CA LEU A 716 23.00 -13.99 17.54
C LEU A 716 22.06 -12.91 18.12
N GLU A 717 21.18 -12.37 17.28
CA GLU A 717 20.20 -11.32 17.63
C GLU A 717 18.78 -11.88 17.51
N GLN A 718 17.90 -11.41 18.40
CA GLN A 718 16.46 -11.58 18.31
C GLN A 718 15.85 -10.30 17.76
N LYS A 719 14.87 -10.44 16.88
CA LYS A 719 14.07 -9.35 16.32
C LYS A 719 12.64 -9.52 16.73
N LEU A 720 12.03 -8.44 17.21
CA LEU A 720 10.62 -8.40 17.55
C LEU A 720 9.93 -7.28 16.78
N ILE A 721 8.85 -7.63 16.09
CA ILE A 721 8.02 -6.71 15.32
C ILE A 721 6.63 -6.70 15.94
N PHE A 722 6.06 -5.53 16.21
CA PHE A 722 4.74 -5.43 16.83
C PHE A 722 4.09 -4.07 16.57
N THR A 723 2.77 -4.03 16.75
CA THR A 723 1.97 -2.82 16.67
C THR A 723 1.62 -2.31 18.07
N LEU A 724 1.91 -1.04 18.34
CA LEU A 724 1.47 -0.34 19.56
C LEU A 724 0.19 0.44 19.32
N LEU A 725 -0.76 0.26 20.24
CA LEU A 725 -1.95 1.09 20.37
C LEU A 725 -1.71 2.09 21.50
N VAL A 726 -1.62 3.37 21.14
CA VAL A 726 -1.28 4.43 22.10
C VAL A 726 -2.33 5.54 22.14
N LYS A 727 -2.48 6.22 23.28
CA LYS A 727 -3.37 7.38 23.41
C LYS A 727 -2.60 8.64 23.84
N PRO A 728 -2.77 9.78 23.15
CA PRO A 728 -2.36 11.08 23.66
C PRO A 728 -3.12 11.44 24.95
N PHE A 729 -2.45 12.08 25.91
CA PHE A 729 -2.96 12.38 27.26
C PHE A 729 -4.36 13.00 27.36
N ASN A 730 -4.78 13.79 26.37
CA ASN A 730 -6.06 14.51 26.42
C ASN A 730 -6.96 14.23 25.21
N THR A 731 -6.77 13.09 24.55
CA THR A 731 -7.60 12.69 23.41
C THR A 731 -8.12 11.28 23.62
N LYS A 732 -9.34 11.02 23.13
CA LYS A 732 -9.92 9.68 23.14
C LYS A 732 -9.42 8.82 21.97
N THR A 733 -8.76 9.42 20.98
CA THR A 733 -8.31 8.73 19.77
C THR A 733 -7.12 7.84 20.08
N VAL A 734 -7.22 6.58 19.65
CA VAL A 734 -6.08 5.65 19.65
C VAL A 734 -5.26 5.95 18.41
N GLU A 735 -3.97 6.20 18.60
CA GLU A 735 -2.98 6.31 17.55
C GLU A 735 -2.21 4.98 17.46
N ILE A 736 -1.76 4.64 16.26
CA ILE A 736 -1.18 3.32 15.99
C ILE A 736 0.18 3.45 15.37
N PHE A 737 1.15 2.70 15.89
CA PHE A 737 2.53 2.69 15.45
C PHE A 737 3.05 1.26 15.31
N ASP A 738 3.77 0.97 14.23
CA ASP A 738 4.48 -0.30 14.07
C ASP A 738 5.96 -0.10 14.42
N PHE A 739 6.53 -1.08 15.11
CA PHE A 739 7.89 -1.08 15.63
C PHE A 739 8.64 -2.34 15.21
N GLU A 740 9.93 -2.19 14.95
CA GLU A 740 10.91 -3.28 15.00
C GLU A 740 11.99 -2.95 16.00
N VAL A 741 12.29 -3.92 16.86
CA VAL A 741 13.42 -3.86 17.77
C VAL A 741 14.31 -5.09 17.65
N SER A 742 15.61 -4.91 17.81
CA SER A 742 16.61 -5.97 17.94
C SER A 742 17.18 -6.01 19.34
N PHE A 743 17.48 -7.21 19.83
CA PHE A 743 18.19 -7.40 21.08
C PHE A 743 18.93 -8.74 21.12
N PRO A 744 20.02 -8.87 21.90
CA PRO A 744 20.85 -10.08 21.90
C PRO A 744 20.10 -11.34 22.30
N MET A 745 20.44 -12.49 21.69
CA MET A 745 19.91 -13.79 22.12
C MET A 745 20.28 -14.13 23.56
N LYS A 746 21.56 -13.91 23.89
CA LYS A 746 22.13 -14.22 25.21
C LYS A 746 21.54 -13.31 26.28
N GLU A 747 20.94 -13.91 27.30
CA GLU A 747 20.49 -13.20 28.49
C GLU A 747 21.69 -12.62 29.24
N ASN A 748 21.50 -11.50 29.94
CA ASN A 748 22.57 -10.72 30.57
C ASN A 748 23.49 -9.98 29.58
N VAL A 749 23.09 -9.83 28.32
CA VAL A 749 23.65 -8.80 27.43
C VAL A 749 22.63 -7.66 27.36
N ASN A 750 23.11 -6.44 27.56
CA ASN A 750 22.26 -5.26 27.65
C ASN A 750 22.06 -4.59 26.28
N GLY A 751 20.96 -3.87 26.17
CA GLY A 751 20.61 -3.08 25.00
C GLY A 751 19.45 -3.67 24.21
N ILE A 752 18.51 -2.79 23.87
CA ILE A 752 17.60 -2.97 22.74
C ILE A 752 17.96 -1.90 21.71
N THR A 753 17.94 -2.27 20.44
CA THR A 753 18.08 -1.32 19.32
C THR A 753 16.73 -1.13 18.67
N LEU A 754 16.30 0.13 18.49
CA LEU A 754 15.15 0.46 17.67
C LEU A 754 15.59 0.46 16.20
N ASN A 755 15.13 -0.53 15.44
CA ASN A 755 15.48 -0.64 14.01
C ASN A 755 14.50 0.14 13.14
N TYR A 756 13.21 0.15 13.53
CA TYR A 756 12.15 0.76 12.74
C TYR A 756 11.03 1.29 13.64
N LEU A 757 10.50 2.46 13.26
CA LEU A 757 9.35 3.10 13.88
C LEU A 757 8.57 3.79 12.77
N VAL A 758 7.30 3.43 12.60
CA VAL A 758 6.41 4.12 11.66
C VAL A 758 5.05 4.31 12.28
N ARG A 759 4.43 5.45 12.01
CA ARG A 759 3.03 5.67 12.35
C ARG A 759 2.13 5.08 11.28
N ILE A 760 1.09 4.38 11.71
CA ILE A 760 0.07 3.80 10.84
C ILE A 760 -1.19 4.66 10.82
N SER A 761 -1.57 5.26 11.96
CA SER A 761 -2.72 6.17 12.00
C SER A 761 -2.44 7.48 11.24
N GLN A 762 -3.49 8.06 10.64
CA GLN A 762 -3.37 9.31 9.87
C GLN A 762 -2.81 10.46 10.73
N PHE A 763 -1.81 11.18 10.20
CA PHE A 763 -1.13 12.25 10.94
C PHE A 763 -1.26 13.66 10.32
N ASN A 764 -1.72 13.80 9.07
CA ASN A 764 -1.81 15.09 8.37
C ASN A 764 -2.63 16.14 9.15
N LYS A 765 -3.61 15.68 9.96
CA LYS A 765 -4.40 16.55 10.86
C LYS A 765 -3.55 17.27 11.91
N TYR A 766 -2.36 16.77 12.23
CA TYR A 766 -1.46 17.34 13.23
C TYR A 766 -0.39 18.27 12.63
N GLU A 767 -0.17 18.24 11.31
CA GLU A 767 0.85 19.09 10.66
C GLU A 767 0.64 20.57 10.97
N LYS A 768 -0.62 21.01 11.07
CA LYS A 768 -0.99 22.40 11.36
C LYS A 768 -0.67 22.85 12.80
N CYS A 769 -0.52 21.92 13.73
CA CYS A 769 -0.26 22.22 15.14
C CYS A 769 1.07 21.70 15.65
N THR A 770 1.85 21.00 14.81
CA THR A 770 3.15 20.45 15.19
C THR A 770 4.17 21.59 15.26
N ASP A 771 4.97 21.64 16.31
CA ASP A 771 6.03 22.62 16.45
C ASP A 771 7.09 22.46 15.35
N GLU A 772 7.68 23.57 14.92
CA GLU A 772 8.77 23.55 13.95
C GLU A 772 9.96 22.71 14.46
N GLY A 773 10.46 21.81 13.61
CA GLY A 773 11.54 20.88 13.94
C GLY A 773 11.10 19.58 14.62
N VAL A 774 9.80 19.42 14.92
CA VAL A 774 9.21 18.14 15.32
C VAL A 774 8.61 17.44 14.11
N ASP A 775 8.84 16.13 13.99
CA ASP A 775 8.29 15.31 12.92
C ASP A 775 6.77 15.12 13.12
N PRO A 776 5.90 15.61 12.21
CA PRO A 776 4.45 15.44 12.33
C PRO A 776 3.99 13.98 12.35
N THR A 777 4.79 13.07 11.79
CA THR A 777 4.50 11.63 11.82
C THR A 777 4.57 11.06 13.24
N LEU A 778 5.25 11.73 14.17
CA LEU A 778 5.32 11.32 15.58
C LEU A 778 4.34 12.11 16.45
N CYS A 779 4.03 13.36 16.08
CA CYS A 779 3.25 14.27 16.92
C CYS A 779 1.73 13.99 16.92
N ALA A 780 1.10 14.14 18.08
CA ALA A 780 -0.33 14.36 18.21
C ALA A 780 -0.58 15.63 19.03
N CYS A 781 -1.29 16.59 18.46
CA CYS A 781 -1.59 17.89 19.05
C CYS A 781 -3.04 18.31 18.77
N HIS A 782 -3.52 19.37 19.41
CA HIS A 782 -4.85 19.91 19.15
C HIS A 782 -4.79 20.90 17.98
N ALA A 783 -5.39 20.56 16.83
CA ALA A 783 -5.38 21.45 15.66
C ALA A 783 -6.26 22.70 15.84
N ASP A 784 -7.36 22.58 16.60
CA ASP A 784 -8.41 23.60 16.69
C ASP A 784 -8.37 24.45 17.98
N GLN A 785 -7.43 24.18 18.90
CA GLN A 785 -7.36 24.91 20.17
C GLN A 785 -6.38 26.08 20.10
N ARG A 786 -6.82 27.29 20.47
CA ARG A 786 -5.94 28.46 20.66
C ARG A 786 -4.94 28.27 21.80
N ASN A 787 -5.14 27.27 22.66
CA ASN A 787 -4.28 26.96 23.79
C ASN A 787 -3.95 25.46 23.85
N ASN A 788 -3.01 25.01 23.02
CA ASN A 788 -2.57 23.61 22.85
C ASN A 788 -1.93 22.96 24.10
N THR A 789 -2.05 23.60 25.26
CA THR A 789 -1.23 23.32 26.44
C THR A 789 -2.05 23.03 27.70
N LEU A 790 -3.38 22.94 27.62
CA LEU A 790 -4.26 22.66 28.76
C LEU A 790 -3.88 21.37 29.52
N TRP A 791 -3.33 20.37 28.83
CA TRP A 791 -2.88 19.11 29.43
C TRP A 791 -1.66 19.27 30.36
N ARG A 792 -0.91 20.38 30.27
CA ARG A 792 0.31 20.62 31.07
C ARG A 792 0.03 20.74 32.57
N ASN A 793 -1.16 21.23 32.94
CA ASN A 793 -1.56 21.42 34.34
C ASN A 793 -1.69 20.08 35.08
N GLU A 794 -2.08 19.02 34.39
CA GLU A 794 -2.29 17.69 34.98
C GLU A 794 -1.19 16.69 34.62
N PHE A 795 -0.27 17.05 33.73
CA PHE A 795 0.70 16.13 33.13
C PHE A 795 1.50 15.32 34.14
N TYR A 796 2.00 15.93 35.22
CA TYR A 796 2.77 15.20 36.23
C TYR A 796 1.89 14.24 37.03
N LEU A 797 0.70 14.68 37.42
CA LEU A 797 -0.26 13.85 38.15
C LEU A 797 -0.73 12.67 37.30
N LYS A 798 -1.00 12.91 36.00
CA LYS A 798 -1.33 11.88 35.02
C LYS A 798 -0.18 10.91 34.83
N THR A 799 1.04 11.39 34.53
CA THR A 799 2.22 10.52 34.35
C THR A 799 2.47 9.64 35.58
N ALA A 800 2.32 10.21 36.79
CA ALA A 800 2.51 9.53 38.06
C ALA A 800 1.48 8.44 38.39
N SER A 801 0.26 8.56 37.87
CA SER A 801 -0.86 7.67 38.17
C SER A 801 -1.20 6.71 37.03
N GLN A 802 -0.63 6.94 35.85
CA GLN A 802 -0.99 6.22 34.65
C GLN A 802 -0.35 4.84 34.53
N GLU A 803 -1.20 3.85 34.25
CA GLU A 803 -0.81 2.53 33.79
C GLU A 803 -0.45 2.56 32.30
N ASN A 804 0.57 1.78 31.92
CA ASN A 804 0.89 1.47 30.52
C ASN A 804 0.82 -0.05 30.36
N PHE A 805 0.10 -0.56 29.36
CA PHE A 805 -0.01 -2.00 29.09
C PHE A 805 -0.30 -2.87 30.34
N LYS A 806 -1.09 -2.34 31.28
CA LYS A 806 -1.43 -2.94 32.60
C LYS A 806 -0.28 -2.97 33.63
N LEU A 807 0.84 -2.29 33.40
CA LEU A 807 1.90 -2.07 34.39
C LEU A 807 1.50 -0.93 35.32
N LYS A 808 1.51 -1.19 36.63
CA LYS A 808 1.08 -0.22 37.65
C LYS A 808 2.22 0.70 38.08
N PRO A 809 2.00 2.02 38.20
CA PRO A 809 3.04 2.97 38.59
C PRO A 809 3.29 2.98 40.11
N ARG A 810 4.55 3.27 40.47
CA ARG A 810 5.04 3.53 41.82
C ARG A 810 6.01 4.69 41.77
N ARG A 811 5.91 5.60 42.74
CA ARG A 811 6.72 6.82 42.82
C ARG A 811 7.83 6.69 43.85
N GLN A 812 9.02 7.15 43.48
CA GLN A 812 10.15 7.35 44.38
C GLN A 812 10.65 8.78 44.20
N ILE A 813 10.55 9.61 45.22
CA ILE A 813 11.04 10.99 45.17
C ILE A 813 12.53 10.97 45.52
N LEU A 814 13.37 11.53 44.65
CA LEU A 814 14.83 11.63 44.85
C LEU A 814 15.27 13.03 45.31
N ASP A 815 14.58 14.08 44.84
CA ASP A 815 14.82 15.48 45.26
C ASP A 815 13.48 16.19 45.37
N ARG A 816 13.08 16.63 46.58
CA ARG A 816 11.78 17.28 46.79
C ARG A 816 11.87 18.78 46.44
N PRO A 817 10.90 19.36 45.68
CA PRO A 817 9.74 18.72 45.02
C PRO A 817 10.00 18.31 43.55
N CYS A 818 11.24 18.44 43.05
CA CYS A 818 11.54 18.48 41.63
C CYS A 818 11.70 17.11 40.95
N LEU A 819 12.47 16.19 41.53
CA LEU A 819 12.91 14.96 40.86
C LEU A 819 12.20 13.73 41.43
N THR A 820 11.39 13.08 40.59
CA THR A 820 10.68 11.83 40.93
C THR A 820 10.99 10.74 39.92
N ILE A 821 11.36 9.56 40.38
CA ILE A 821 11.40 8.34 39.58
C ILE A 821 10.04 7.67 39.63
N ILE A 822 9.49 7.37 38.46
CA ILE A 822 8.29 6.55 38.29
C ILE A 822 8.76 5.18 37.83
N SER A 823 8.44 4.16 38.61
CA SER A 823 8.64 2.76 38.22
C SER A 823 7.29 2.12 37.91
N ARG A 824 7.16 1.41 36.79
CA ARG A 824 5.98 0.62 36.47
C ARG A 824 6.32 -0.86 36.50
N VAL A 825 5.50 -1.66 37.18
CA VAL A 825 5.82 -3.08 37.43
C VAL A 825 4.65 -3.97 37.02
N ARG A 826 4.95 -5.07 36.32
CA ARG A 826 4.03 -6.17 36.06
C ARG A 826 4.68 -7.50 36.42
N ARG A 827 3.92 -8.34 37.12
CA ARG A 827 4.30 -9.71 37.46
C ARG A 827 3.53 -10.66 36.53
N LEU A 828 4.23 -11.57 35.87
CA LEU A 828 3.69 -12.56 34.94
C LEU A 828 3.88 -13.96 35.55
N GLY A 829 2.89 -14.86 35.41
CA GLY A 829 2.94 -16.25 35.88
C GLY A 829 1.83 -16.65 36.87
N ALA A 830 1.43 -17.93 36.84
CA ALA A 830 0.47 -18.53 37.79
C ALA A 830 1.10 -18.72 39.18
N ARG A 831 0.30 -19.06 40.20
CA ARG A 831 0.64 -19.03 41.64
C ARG A 831 1.82 -19.92 42.09
N THR A 832 2.51 -20.65 41.20
CA THR A 832 3.60 -21.59 41.55
C THR A 832 4.95 -21.21 40.92
N ASN A 833 5.85 -20.72 41.78
CA ASN A 833 7.33 -20.65 41.69
C ASN A 833 8.07 -20.04 40.49
N TRP A 834 7.42 -19.74 39.36
CA TRP A 834 8.05 -19.06 38.21
C TRP A 834 7.31 -17.76 37.90
N ARG A 835 7.75 -16.67 38.54
CA ARG A 835 7.25 -15.31 38.28
C ARG A 835 8.28 -14.51 37.52
N SER A 836 7.97 -14.12 36.30
CA SER A 836 8.73 -13.10 35.59
C SER A 836 8.26 -11.71 36.01
N VAL A 837 9.18 -10.75 36.06
CA VAL A 837 8.86 -9.38 36.47
C VAL A 837 9.42 -8.39 35.45
N ILE A 838 8.53 -7.60 34.86
CA ILE A 838 8.87 -6.47 34.00
C ILE A 838 8.86 -5.20 34.87
N LYS A 839 9.92 -4.39 34.75
CA LYS A 839 10.04 -3.09 35.41
C LYS A 839 10.51 -2.02 34.44
N THR A 840 9.69 -0.98 34.25
CA THR A 840 10.05 0.22 33.49
C THR A 840 10.34 1.37 34.45
N TYR A 841 11.33 2.20 34.14
CA TYR A 841 11.70 3.38 34.92
C TYR A 841 11.68 4.64 34.05
N GLU A 842 11.03 5.69 34.55
CA GLU A 842 11.03 7.03 33.98
C GLU A 842 11.45 8.04 35.06
N ALA A 843 12.09 9.14 34.66
CA ALA A 843 12.35 10.28 35.54
C ALA A 843 11.48 11.47 35.15
N VAL A 844 10.94 12.12 36.17
CA VAL A 844 10.17 13.36 36.07
C VAL A 844 10.98 14.47 36.71
N ASN A 845 11.27 15.52 35.94
CA ASN A 845 11.75 16.78 36.47
C ASN A 845 10.61 17.81 36.40
N ALA A 846 10.00 18.13 37.53
CA ALA A 846 8.83 19.02 37.60
C ALA A 846 9.20 20.51 37.67
N CYS A 847 10.45 20.83 38.01
CA CYS A 847 10.88 22.20 38.28
C CYS A 847 11.19 22.96 36.99
N PRO A 848 10.94 24.30 36.95
CA PRO A 848 11.09 25.13 35.76
C PRO A 848 12.52 25.59 35.48
N ASP A 849 13.40 25.56 36.48
CA ASP A 849 14.72 26.21 36.45
C ASP A 849 15.85 25.30 36.94
N VAL A 850 15.60 24.00 37.06
CA VAL A 850 16.58 23.02 37.55
C VAL A 850 16.83 21.96 36.49
N MET A 851 18.10 21.66 36.25
CA MET A 851 18.54 20.49 35.50
C MET A 851 19.08 19.41 36.44
N TYR A 852 18.90 18.16 36.01
CA TYR A 852 19.52 17.02 36.66
C TYR A 852 20.37 16.24 35.67
N LYS A 853 21.62 15.96 36.03
CA LYS A 853 22.40 14.89 35.41
C LYS A 853 22.21 13.63 36.25
N LEU A 854 21.37 12.71 35.76
CA LEU A 854 21.05 11.45 36.41
C LEU A 854 22.07 10.38 35.98
N ILE A 855 22.69 9.73 36.94
CA ILE A 855 23.59 8.59 36.76
C ILE A 855 22.82 7.36 37.23
N ILE A 856 22.67 6.39 36.33
CA ILE A 856 21.99 5.13 36.59
C ILE A 856 23.06 4.07 36.81
N ALA A 857 22.93 3.24 37.85
CA ALA A 857 23.82 2.12 38.10
C ALA A 857 23.02 0.90 38.56
N PHE A 858 23.35 -0.29 38.07
CA PHE A 858 22.66 -1.53 38.44
C PHE A 858 23.62 -2.71 38.46
N LYS A 859 23.27 -3.74 39.23
CA LYS A 859 23.94 -5.05 39.20
C LYS A 859 23.11 -5.98 38.33
N MET A 860 23.70 -6.54 37.27
CA MET A 860 23.01 -7.57 36.49
C MET A 860 22.94 -8.86 37.29
N THR A 861 21.78 -9.50 37.21
CA THR A 861 21.51 -10.82 37.77
C THR A 861 21.45 -11.85 36.64
N GLN A 862 21.47 -13.15 36.96
CA GLN A 862 21.35 -14.18 35.93
C GLN A 862 19.92 -14.18 35.39
N ASN A 863 19.77 -14.20 34.07
CA ASN A 863 18.49 -14.19 33.34
C ASN A 863 17.75 -12.85 33.38
N THR A 864 18.52 -11.75 33.31
CA THR A 864 17.96 -10.39 33.17
C THR A 864 18.23 -9.84 31.77
N ARG A 865 17.21 -9.21 31.18
CA ARG A 865 17.33 -8.39 29.97
C ARG A 865 17.07 -6.93 30.34
N VAL A 866 17.93 -6.03 29.88
CA VAL A 866 17.83 -4.59 30.14
C VAL A 866 17.91 -3.83 28.82
N SER A 867 17.03 -2.86 28.62
CA SER A 867 16.96 -2.09 27.36
C SER A 867 18.12 -1.12 27.14
N LEU A 868 18.90 -0.85 28.18
CA LEU A 868 19.88 0.23 28.22
C LEU A 868 21.31 -0.31 28.05
N LYS A 869 22.09 0.28 27.12
CA LYS A 869 23.54 0.07 27.05
C LYS A 869 24.22 0.83 28.19
N TYR A 870 25.21 0.22 28.85
CA TYR A 870 25.82 0.72 30.09
C TYR A 870 27.32 0.96 29.90
N PRO A 871 27.94 1.97 30.55
CA PRO A 871 27.36 2.97 31.47
C PRO A 871 26.55 4.08 30.77
N GLU A 872 25.52 4.61 31.43
CA GLU A 872 24.69 5.71 30.91
C GLU A 872 24.53 6.86 31.93
N SER A 873 24.56 8.09 31.43
CA SER A 873 24.11 9.28 32.19
C SER A 873 23.12 10.08 31.38
N VAL A 874 21.96 10.38 31.96
CA VAL A 874 20.85 11.08 31.29
C VAL A 874 20.70 12.48 31.84
N THR A 875 20.61 13.49 30.96
CA THR A 875 20.32 14.87 31.35
C THR A 875 18.82 15.13 31.29
N LEU A 876 18.23 15.47 32.44
CA LEU A 876 16.81 15.80 32.57
C LEU A 876 16.65 17.32 32.55
N LEU A 877 15.98 17.81 31.52
CA LEU A 877 15.68 19.23 31.38
C LEU A 877 14.52 19.65 32.28
N PRO A 878 14.38 20.95 32.60
CA PRO A 878 13.23 21.44 33.34
C PRO A 878 11.91 20.98 32.71
N ARG A 879 10.93 20.61 33.53
CA ARG A 879 9.58 20.22 33.08
C ARG A 879 9.53 19.14 31.99
N THR A 880 10.26 18.05 32.22
CA THR A 880 10.32 16.90 31.31
C THR A 880 9.97 15.59 32.01
N VAL A 881 9.53 14.63 31.21
CA VAL A 881 9.45 13.21 31.58
C VAL A 881 10.32 12.45 30.61
N THR A 882 11.29 11.72 31.14
CA THR A 882 12.28 10.99 30.33
C THR A 882 12.20 9.51 30.67
N PHE A 883 11.94 8.68 29.66
CA PHE A 883 12.12 7.24 29.78
C PHE A 883 13.59 6.92 29.99
N LEU A 884 13.89 6.09 30.98
CA LEU A 884 15.26 5.73 31.34
C LEU A 884 15.63 4.34 30.85
N LEU A 885 14.85 3.33 31.25
CA LEU A 885 15.10 1.93 30.89
C LEU A 885 13.88 1.06 31.19
N THR A 886 13.84 -0.12 30.58
CA THR A 886 12.99 -1.23 30.99
C THR A 886 13.80 -2.50 31.11
N ALA A 887 13.44 -3.34 32.09
CA ALA A 887 14.12 -4.59 32.35
C ALA A 887 13.11 -5.71 32.60
N THR A 888 13.47 -6.92 32.22
CA THR A 888 12.75 -8.13 32.61
C THR A 888 13.69 -9.15 33.24
N SER A 889 13.18 -9.91 34.21
CA SER A 889 13.96 -10.84 35.03
C SER A 889 13.17 -12.11 35.33
N HIS A 890 13.81 -13.27 35.17
CA HIS A 890 13.25 -14.57 35.48
C HIS A 890 13.72 -15.04 36.88
N LYS A 891 12.79 -15.40 37.76
CA LYS A 891 12.92 -15.82 39.18
C LYS A 891 12.81 -14.70 40.22
N GLN A 892 12.10 -15.01 41.30
CA GLN A 892 11.64 -14.06 42.32
C GLN A 892 12.75 -13.54 43.26
N LEU A 893 13.89 -14.23 43.34
CA LEU A 893 15.00 -13.94 44.26
C LEU A 893 16.07 -13.00 43.68
N GLU A 894 16.04 -12.72 42.37
CA GLU A 894 17.06 -11.93 41.66
C GLU A 894 16.45 -10.70 40.95
N LEU A 895 15.64 -9.94 41.70
CA LEU A 895 14.94 -8.76 41.16
C LEU A 895 15.92 -7.66 40.74
N PHE A 896 15.86 -7.27 39.46
CA PHE A 896 16.54 -6.08 38.96
C PHE A 896 16.08 -4.81 39.72
N ILE A 897 17.02 -4.08 40.33
CA ILE A 897 16.77 -2.80 41.01
C ILE A 897 17.92 -1.84 40.65
N PRO A 898 17.67 -0.80 39.86
CA PRO A 898 18.66 0.24 39.58
C PRO A 898 18.78 1.20 40.77
N THR A 899 20.00 1.71 40.95
CA THR A 899 20.33 2.82 41.82
C THR A 899 20.47 4.09 40.99
N PHE A 900 19.94 5.20 41.52
CA PHE A 900 19.93 6.49 40.86
C PHE A 900 20.71 7.49 41.70
N LYS A 901 21.74 8.11 41.11
CA LYS A 901 22.47 9.24 41.68
C LYS A 901 22.25 10.45 40.77
N PHE A 902 22.22 11.66 41.31
CA PHE A 902 22.04 12.84 40.48
C PHE A 902 22.99 13.98 40.89
N LYS A 903 23.31 14.83 39.92
CA LYS A 903 23.86 16.17 40.15
C LYS A 903 22.84 17.19 39.68
N LYS A 904 22.51 18.16 40.54
CA LYS A 904 21.61 19.26 40.18
C LYS A 904 22.40 20.49 39.77
N SER A 905 21.93 21.21 38.77
CA SER A 905 22.46 22.50 38.37
C SER A 905 21.31 23.46 38.10
N ARG A 906 21.54 24.75 38.39
CA ARG A 906 20.57 25.80 38.07
C ARG A 906 20.62 26.06 36.57
N TRP A 907 19.46 26.05 35.93
CA TRP A 907 19.31 26.45 34.54
C TRP A 907 19.48 27.97 34.49
N ARG A 908 20.62 28.44 33.95
CA ARG A 908 20.85 29.87 33.70
C ARG A 908 20.41 30.16 32.27
N ASN A 909 19.57 31.20 32.12
CA ASN A 909 19.15 31.74 30.82
C ASN A 909 20.34 32.12 29.96
#